data_AF-A0A9N7VGI3-F1
#
_entry.id   AF-A0A9N7VGI3-F1
#
_cell.length_a   1.000
_cell.length_b   1.000
_cell.length_c   1.000
_cell.angle_alpha   90.00
_cell.angle_beta   90.00
_cell.angle_gamma   90.00
#
_symmetry.space_group_name_H-M   'P 1'
#
loop_
_entity.id
_entity.type
_entity.pdbx_description
1 polymer ?
#
loop_
_entity_poly.entity_id
_entity_poly.type
_entity_poly.pdbx_seq_one_letter_code
_entity_poly.pdbx_strand_id
1 'polypeptide(L)'
;MDSDTEVDSIYSQGNMEEERKRWKRPPSSYGSMKSEESEEEEERNVEEVAMLPDSSAPEATRLQLIRSDSPETLYTMITQQLPPGADVIDTRLSAPGSPTENDEDPMDNVLTNSPEPPEPIEFDYPLETEEDRRLGRLHPEQDLTHIFRSIQTCLTGLTWQELLNFKLRFLQCEQGLTEQQVTEGDLLDFVDKIVEILGQDQALMHTISNLESIGKKTEAEDLQNLCKRAFIRFHLRQQLIRKHRIIREGVVRAGRWNPLDTIYVEPQISTRRHGGVDPSHEFRSHPASPLQLPSPDTFVRANELLRLQIDDNKPVRTVLTSGIPGIGMSVSVGKFSLDWAEQRANKDLQFVINLSFHTFWLLRNNLTSSSQKMSIMQVIEHCHPECKDMTFLEEDDCRFLVIMDSFDCYQARLDWKHAPVINSNYTQAHPDVLIVNIIRGTLLHGACIWILGRRGAVSQIPSDLIDVDTEIQGFSDEMKDDYLTKRFSDAQLAANIVSHHKRLPTLSILARQPFVCWMVATVFERCYSYQGYGVHPPRLTPFYVNILIVQTNRRLQFYYGKRENELKWSSEDKNLLTKMGCMAFKMMERRTSVFFEEDVKQCGLELTEVTVWSGLCTELPSAESDGRRTFCFIHVTFQEFMAALYVFTMFYVESKNVLEPEVSHISKIIRSRSQAKSAANLVQCALGRTFSSALGDYDMFLRFLCGLLSQHCHKSLLSGFLFPHNTPKVGGLDEVQRLLEKTIDKNPVDRVENLKECLREMIQEDE
;
A
#
# COMPACT_ATOMS: atom_id res chain seq x y z
N MET A 1 -55.32 -9.46 -26.47
CA MET A 1 -55.92 -8.51 -27.44
C MET A 1 -54.74 -7.80 -28.01
N ASP A 2 -54.38 -8.23 -29.20
CA ASP A 2 -53.01 -8.20 -29.69
C ASP A 2 -52.91 -7.13 -30.76
N SER A 3 -51.75 -6.52 -30.90
CA SER A 3 -51.27 -5.99 -32.17
C SER A 3 -49.78 -5.70 -32.06
N ASP A 4 -48.96 -6.65 -32.48
CA ASP A 4 -47.57 -6.39 -32.85
C ASP A 4 -47.51 -5.59 -34.15
N THR A 5 -46.47 -4.78 -34.32
CA THR A 5 -45.94 -4.44 -35.65
C THR A 5 -44.42 -4.19 -35.57
N GLU A 6 -43.64 -5.13 -36.10
CA GLU A 6 -42.20 -4.98 -36.39
C GLU A 6 -41.96 -4.34 -37.79
N VAL A 7 -40.67 -4.29 -38.21
CA VAL A 7 -40.12 -4.03 -39.57
C VAL A 7 -40.02 -2.52 -39.94
N ASP A 8 -38.86 -1.96 -40.37
CA ASP A 8 -37.51 -2.51 -40.64
C ASP A 8 -36.37 -1.53 -40.23
N SER A 9 -35.15 -1.83 -40.67
CA SER A 9 -33.86 -1.19 -40.48
C SER A 9 -33.30 -0.55 -41.78
N ILE A 10 -32.22 0.25 -41.65
CA ILE A 10 -31.09 0.48 -42.59
C ILE A 10 -30.66 1.96 -42.78
N TYR A 11 -29.34 2.12 -42.82
CA TYR A 11 -28.50 3.32 -42.90
C TYR A 11 -28.72 4.27 -44.09
N SER A 12 -28.43 5.55 -43.87
CA SER A 12 -27.63 6.36 -44.82
C SER A 12 -26.75 7.38 -44.08
N GLN A 13 -25.50 7.54 -44.52
CA GLN A 13 -24.58 8.58 -44.08
C GLN A 13 -24.92 9.94 -44.74
N GLY A 14 -24.47 11.05 -44.15
CA GLY A 14 -24.55 12.38 -44.77
C GLY A 14 -24.07 13.53 -43.88
N ASN A 15 -22.83 14.00 -44.11
CA ASN A 15 -22.21 15.27 -43.70
C ASN A 15 -22.72 16.06 -42.48
N MET A 16 -21.85 16.19 -41.48
CA MET A 16 -21.79 17.35 -40.55
C MET A 16 -20.33 17.77 -40.34
N GLU A 17 -19.67 18.18 -41.44
CA GLU A 17 -18.32 18.76 -41.42
C GLU A 17 -18.37 20.28 -41.14
N GLU A 18 -19.05 20.71 -40.07
CA GLU A 18 -19.15 22.15 -39.74
C GLU A 18 -19.10 22.54 -38.24
N GLU A 19 -19.12 21.61 -37.29
CA GLU A 19 -19.04 21.93 -35.84
C GLU A 19 -17.66 21.68 -35.20
N ARG A 20 -16.57 21.96 -35.93
CA ARG A 20 -15.18 21.87 -35.40
C ARG A 20 -14.44 23.21 -35.36
N LYS A 21 -15.07 24.28 -34.81
CA LYS A 21 -14.43 25.62 -34.71
C LYS A 21 -14.86 26.54 -33.55
N ARG A 22 -14.88 26.01 -32.31
CA ARG A 22 -14.74 26.71 -31.00
C ARG A 22 -14.46 25.57 -30.00
N TRP A 23 -13.52 25.61 -29.06
CA TRP A 23 -12.96 26.70 -28.26
C TRP A 23 -11.43 26.56 -28.09
N LYS A 24 -10.67 27.67 -28.05
CA LYS A 24 -9.22 27.66 -27.79
C LYS A 24 -8.90 27.88 -26.30
N ARG A 25 -7.82 27.25 -25.83
CA ARG A 25 -7.27 27.39 -24.46
C ARG A 25 -6.63 28.78 -24.24
N PRO A 26 -6.65 29.34 -23.02
CA PRO A 26 -5.78 30.45 -22.65
C PRO A 26 -4.32 29.97 -22.43
N PRO A 27 -3.30 30.80 -22.70
CA PRO A 27 -1.90 30.47 -22.46
C PRO A 27 -1.44 30.77 -21.02
N SER A 28 -0.42 30.04 -20.57
CA SER A 28 0.28 30.26 -19.29
C SER A 28 1.31 31.39 -19.37
N SER A 29 1.47 32.18 -18.31
CA SER A 29 2.53 33.20 -18.20
C SER A 29 3.64 32.79 -17.22
N TYR A 30 4.89 32.88 -17.68
CA TYR A 30 6.09 33.02 -16.85
C TYR A 30 7.17 33.66 -17.73
N GLY A 31 7.73 34.82 -17.34
CA GLY A 31 8.86 35.43 -18.06
C GLY A 31 8.91 36.96 -18.17
N SER A 32 9.67 37.58 -17.26
CA SER A 32 10.52 38.78 -17.41
C SER A 32 10.02 40.16 -17.91
N MET A 33 10.23 41.13 -17.00
CA MET A 33 10.95 42.43 -17.17
C MET A 33 10.46 43.54 -18.13
N LYS A 34 10.35 44.76 -17.53
CA LYS A 34 10.42 46.12 -18.12
C LYS A 34 9.25 46.52 -19.05
N SER A 35 8.84 47.79 -19.17
CA SER A 35 9.23 49.07 -18.55
C SER A 35 8.06 50.06 -18.66
N GLU A 36 8.09 51.15 -17.87
CA GLU A 36 7.44 52.47 -18.11
C GLU A 36 5.90 52.61 -18.23
N GLU A 37 5.36 53.52 -17.38
CA GLU A 37 4.55 54.72 -17.70
C GLU A 37 3.21 54.58 -18.49
N SER A 38 2.12 55.30 -18.17
CA SER A 38 1.85 56.38 -17.18
C SER A 38 0.36 56.39 -16.75
N GLU A 39 0.01 57.26 -15.79
CA GLU A 39 -1.21 58.14 -15.69
C GLU A 39 -2.61 57.58 -16.09
N GLU A 40 -3.73 57.87 -15.39
CA GLU A 40 -4.08 58.94 -14.43
C GLU A 40 -5.37 58.57 -13.62
N GLU A 41 -5.57 59.25 -12.47
CA GLU A 41 -6.83 59.71 -11.82
C GLU A 41 -8.05 58.75 -11.64
N GLU A 42 -8.49 58.42 -10.41
CA GLU A 42 -9.34 59.15 -9.42
C GLU A 42 -10.72 58.43 -9.29
N GLU A 43 -11.49 58.45 -8.19
CA GLU A 43 -11.45 59.20 -6.93
C GLU A 43 -12.15 58.37 -5.80
N ARG A 44 -11.71 58.51 -4.54
CA ARG A 44 -12.47 58.64 -3.24
C ARG A 44 -13.76 57.79 -2.99
N ASN A 45 -14.11 57.33 -1.77
CA ASN A 45 -13.72 57.65 -0.39
C ASN A 45 -14.19 56.52 0.56
N VAL A 46 -13.61 56.39 1.77
CA VAL A 46 -14.30 56.40 3.09
C VAL A 46 -13.33 56.02 4.23
N GLU A 47 -13.31 56.94 5.19
CA GLU A 47 -12.73 57.05 6.54
C GLU A 47 -12.47 55.80 7.43
N GLU A 48 -11.31 55.88 8.09
CA GLU A 48 -11.04 55.84 9.56
C GLU A 48 -11.46 54.63 10.42
N VAL A 49 -10.55 53.83 11.02
CA VAL A 49 -9.43 54.08 11.97
C VAL A 49 -9.82 53.81 13.43
N ALA A 50 -9.18 52.79 14.04
CA ALA A 50 -8.70 52.71 15.43
C ALA A 50 -8.29 51.26 15.78
N MET A 51 -7.25 50.94 16.57
CA MET A 51 -5.99 51.61 16.96
C MET A 51 -5.15 50.61 17.80
N LEU A 52 -3.91 50.99 18.18
CA LEU A 52 -3.00 50.36 19.17
C LEU A 52 -2.05 49.23 18.68
N PRO A 53 -0.83 49.13 19.25
CA PRO A 53 0.18 50.19 19.24
C PRO A 53 1.60 49.69 18.88
N ASP A 54 2.52 50.63 18.74
CA ASP A 54 3.85 50.42 18.16
C ASP A 54 4.98 50.09 19.16
N SER A 55 6.00 49.40 18.64
CA SER A 55 7.43 49.44 19.02
C SER A 55 7.89 49.32 20.50
N SER A 56 8.84 48.40 20.74
CA SER A 56 10.10 48.77 21.42
C SER A 56 11.26 47.80 21.10
N ALA A 57 12.28 48.34 20.44
CA ALA A 57 13.68 47.89 20.40
C ALA A 57 14.52 49.20 20.53
N PRO A 58 15.83 49.20 20.89
CA PRO A 58 16.77 48.07 20.79
C PRO A 58 17.72 47.90 22.00
N GLU A 59 18.55 46.87 21.96
CA GLU A 59 20.01 47.05 22.17
C GLU A 59 20.80 45.88 21.55
N ALA A 60 21.93 46.17 20.92
CA ALA A 60 22.80 45.19 20.28
C ALA A 60 24.08 44.99 21.09
N THR A 61 24.73 43.82 21.02
CA THR A 61 26.22 43.68 21.02
C THR A 61 26.69 42.25 20.70
N ARG A 62 27.49 42.13 19.62
CA ARG A 62 28.55 41.14 19.31
C ARG A 62 28.30 39.62 19.31
N LEU A 63 28.27 39.09 18.10
CA LEU A 63 29.20 38.08 17.55
C LEU A 63 30.08 37.26 18.53
N GLN A 64 29.98 35.93 18.42
CA GLN A 64 31.16 35.07 18.22
C GLN A 64 30.79 33.84 17.38
N LEU A 65 31.48 33.64 16.25
CA LEU A 65 31.53 32.35 15.54
C LEU A 65 32.69 31.55 16.11
N ILE A 66 32.46 30.26 16.38
CA ILE A 66 33.52 29.26 16.48
C ILE A 66 33.12 28.07 15.60
N ARG A 67 34.06 27.63 14.77
CA ARG A 67 34.04 26.43 13.92
C ARG A 67 35.33 25.65 14.22
N SER A 68 35.46 24.47 13.60
CA SER A 68 36.63 23.56 13.64
C SER A 68 36.64 22.67 14.90
N ASP A 69 36.93 21.36 14.85
CA ASP A 69 37.31 20.45 13.73
C ASP A 69 36.82 19.00 13.97
N SER A 70 36.83 18.17 12.92
CA SER A 70 36.93 16.69 13.04
C SER A 70 38.40 16.28 13.06
N PRO A 71 38.78 15.12 13.60
CA PRO A 71 39.07 14.03 12.66
C PRO A 71 38.84 12.58 13.16
N GLU A 72 38.68 11.71 12.17
CA GLU A 72 39.22 10.33 12.05
C GLU A 72 38.77 9.14 12.94
N THR A 73 38.89 7.98 12.27
CA THR A 73 38.50 6.61 12.61
C THR A 73 39.44 5.91 13.60
N LEU A 74 38.95 4.85 14.28
CA LEU A 74 39.63 3.55 14.28
C LEU A 74 38.77 2.40 14.84
N TYR A 75 39.03 1.18 14.33
CA TYR A 75 38.57 -0.10 14.86
C TYR A 75 39.10 -0.35 16.28
N THR A 76 38.28 -0.91 17.20
CA THR A 76 38.53 -2.16 17.98
C THR A 76 37.53 -2.34 19.15
N MET A 77 37.36 -3.60 19.60
CA MET A 77 36.64 -4.07 20.82
C MET A 77 35.11 -3.80 20.83
N ILE A 78 34.18 -4.75 20.68
CA ILE A 78 34.05 -6.17 21.10
C ILE A 78 34.11 -6.38 22.63
N THR A 79 33.00 -6.94 23.16
CA THR A 79 32.64 -7.18 24.58
C THR A 79 32.42 -5.89 25.41
N GLN A 80 31.40 -5.74 26.25
CA GLN A 80 30.56 -6.75 26.93
C GLN A 80 29.08 -6.31 27.02
N GLN A 81 28.14 -7.20 26.71
CA GLN A 81 26.84 -7.29 27.40
C GLN A 81 26.44 -8.77 27.48
N LEU A 82 26.19 -9.25 28.69
CA LEU A 82 25.65 -10.59 28.97
C LEU A 82 24.51 -10.45 29.98
N PRO A 83 23.30 -10.96 29.66
CA PRO A 83 22.26 -11.28 30.62
C PRO A 83 21.96 -12.81 30.59
N PRO A 84 21.13 -13.36 31.49
CA PRO A 84 21.51 -13.56 32.88
C PRO A 84 21.27 -15.01 33.36
N GLY A 85 21.99 -15.43 34.41
CA GLY A 85 21.62 -16.61 35.23
C GLY A 85 22.54 -17.83 35.13
N ALA A 86 23.45 -17.96 36.09
CA ALA A 86 23.99 -19.22 36.60
C ALA A 86 24.63 -18.97 37.98
N ASP A 87 24.57 -19.96 38.87
CA ASP A 87 24.78 -19.77 40.32
C ASP A 87 26.24 -19.68 40.79
N VAL A 88 26.37 -19.11 42.00
CA VAL A 88 27.62 -18.91 42.74
C VAL A 88 28.16 -20.22 43.31
N ILE A 89 29.45 -20.51 43.07
CA ILE A 89 30.28 -21.35 43.96
C ILE A 89 31.61 -20.64 44.21
N ASP A 90 31.93 -20.44 45.49
CA ASP A 90 33.15 -19.78 45.99
C ASP A 90 34.16 -20.83 46.48
N THR A 91 35.40 -20.76 46.00
CA THR A 91 36.55 -21.44 46.62
C THR A 91 37.82 -20.58 46.55
N ARG A 92 38.10 -19.86 47.64
CA ARG A 92 39.46 -19.42 48.00
C ARG A 92 40.37 -20.62 48.27
N LEU A 93 41.67 -20.49 47.98
CA LEU A 93 42.75 -20.79 48.95
C LEU A 93 44.11 -20.29 48.45
N SER A 94 45.05 -20.13 49.38
CA SER A 94 46.32 -19.40 49.20
C SER A 94 47.55 -20.32 49.15
N ALA A 95 48.64 -19.81 48.56
CA ALA A 95 50.02 -20.34 48.62
C ALA A 95 50.61 -20.27 50.07
N PRO A 96 51.89 -20.62 50.39
CA PRO A 96 53.05 -20.88 49.51
C PRO A 96 54.08 -21.97 49.96
N GLY A 97 55.17 -22.14 49.18
CA GLY A 97 56.40 -22.88 49.55
C GLY A 97 57.47 -22.83 48.44
N SER A 98 58.76 -22.73 48.79
CA SER A 98 59.92 -22.46 47.91
C SER A 98 61.14 -23.35 48.26
N PRO A 99 62.36 -23.18 47.70
CA PRO A 99 62.82 -23.30 46.29
C PRO A 99 64.05 -24.28 46.17
N THR A 100 65.05 -23.98 45.29
CA THR A 100 66.37 -24.66 45.02
C THR A 100 66.35 -25.77 43.94
N GLU A 101 67.34 -25.96 43.04
CA GLU A 101 68.60 -25.22 42.72
C GLU A 101 69.20 -25.64 41.33
N ASN A 102 70.06 -24.77 40.76
CA ASN A 102 71.22 -25.00 39.83
C ASN A 102 71.08 -25.63 38.42
N ASP A 103 71.23 -24.78 37.39
CA ASP A 103 72.30 -24.69 36.36
C ASP A 103 73.02 -25.95 35.76
N GLU A 104 73.15 -25.96 34.41
CA GLU A 104 74.39 -26.08 33.57
C GLU A 104 74.18 -26.80 32.20
N ASP A 105 74.27 -26.04 31.10
CA ASP A 105 74.55 -26.45 29.69
C ASP A 105 76.08 -26.75 29.50
N PRO A 106 76.68 -27.19 28.34
CA PRO A 106 76.25 -27.08 26.91
C PRO A 106 76.72 -28.21 25.91
N MET A 107 76.54 -27.95 24.59
CA MET A 107 77.23 -28.54 23.39
C MET A 107 76.80 -29.99 22.94
N ASP A 108 76.66 -30.34 21.65
CA ASP A 108 76.67 -29.57 20.38
C ASP A 108 75.92 -30.29 19.22
N ASN A 109 75.31 -29.52 18.32
CA ASN A 109 74.84 -29.77 16.92
C ASN A 109 74.71 -31.20 16.30
N VAL A 110 73.54 -31.49 15.67
CA VAL A 110 73.37 -31.72 14.19
C VAL A 110 71.89 -31.98 13.78
N LEU A 111 71.45 -31.24 12.75
CA LEU A 111 70.30 -31.35 11.81
C LEU A 111 69.01 -32.18 12.11
N THR A 112 67.89 -31.44 12.02
CA THR A 112 66.60 -31.78 11.33
C THR A 112 65.90 -33.11 11.60
N ASN A 113 64.84 -33.06 12.43
CA ASN A 113 63.45 -33.47 12.12
C ASN A 113 62.68 -33.71 13.43
N SER A 114 61.85 -32.75 13.86
CA SER A 114 60.97 -32.90 15.02
C SER A 114 59.55 -33.27 14.56
N PRO A 115 58.88 -34.26 15.19
CA PRO A 115 57.58 -34.76 14.72
C PRO A 115 56.40 -33.92 15.22
N GLU A 116 55.35 -33.84 14.40
CA GLU A 116 54.05 -33.25 14.77
C GLU A 116 53.31 -34.10 15.83
N PRO A 117 52.72 -33.47 16.86
CA PRO A 117 51.65 -34.04 17.66
C PRO A 117 50.34 -34.14 16.83
N PRO A 118 49.42 -35.05 17.19
CA PRO A 118 48.43 -35.59 16.26
C PRO A 118 47.32 -34.62 15.83
N GLU A 119 46.82 -34.86 14.62
CA GLU A 119 45.68 -34.15 14.02
C GLU A 119 44.42 -34.20 14.90
N PRO A 120 43.64 -33.11 14.99
CA PRO A 120 42.31 -33.16 15.58
C PRO A 120 41.39 -33.99 14.69
N ILE A 121 40.60 -34.86 15.33
CA ILE A 121 39.63 -35.73 14.66
C ILE A 121 38.65 -34.87 13.82
N GLU A 122 38.71 -35.02 12.49
CA GLU A 122 37.67 -34.50 11.62
C GLU A 122 36.36 -35.21 11.94
N PHE A 123 35.35 -34.44 12.38
CA PHE A 123 33.98 -34.90 12.29
C PHE A 123 33.57 -34.77 10.83
N ASP A 124 33.39 -35.91 10.15
CA ASP A 124 32.71 -35.99 8.85
C ASP A 124 31.29 -35.40 8.97
N TYR A 125 31.17 -34.10 8.74
CA TYR A 125 29.91 -33.51 8.36
C TYR A 125 29.54 -34.07 6.98
N PRO A 126 28.28 -34.47 6.74
CA PRO A 126 27.88 -34.98 5.43
C PRO A 126 28.21 -33.94 4.36
N LEU A 127 28.85 -34.40 3.28
CA LEU A 127 29.17 -33.59 2.11
C LEU A 127 27.95 -32.76 1.68
N GLU A 128 28.06 -31.44 1.84
CA GLU A 128 27.14 -30.49 1.21
C GLU A 128 27.13 -30.78 -0.30
N THR A 129 25.96 -31.12 -0.82
CA THR A 129 25.75 -31.33 -2.25
C THR A 129 26.07 -30.05 -3.04
N GLU A 130 26.59 -30.18 -4.26
CA GLU A 130 27.05 -29.03 -5.08
C GLU A 130 25.97 -27.94 -5.32
N GLU A 131 24.70 -28.26 -5.08
CA GLU A 131 23.57 -27.32 -5.19
C GLU A 131 23.61 -26.22 -4.12
N ASP A 132 24.03 -26.50 -2.88
CA ASP A 132 24.07 -25.51 -1.78
C ASP A 132 25.10 -24.40 -2.06
N ARG A 133 26.17 -24.72 -2.79
CA ARG A 133 27.19 -23.74 -3.22
C ARG A 133 26.68 -22.72 -4.25
N ARG A 134 25.46 -22.88 -4.78
CA ARG A 134 24.83 -21.93 -5.71
C ARG A 134 23.90 -20.91 -5.04
N LEU A 135 23.52 -21.08 -3.76
CA LEU A 135 22.70 -20.09 -3.07
C LEU A 135 23.53 -18.83 -2.73
N GLY A 136 23.32 -17.76 -3.49
CA GLY A 136 23.68 -16.39 -3.07
C GLY A 136 24.70 -15.65 -3.93
N ARG A 137 25.29 -16.27 -4.97
CA ARG A 137 26.12 -15.55 -5.95
C ARG A 137 25.29 -15.07 -7.13
N LEU A 138 25.55 -13.84 -7.56
CA LEU A 138 25.04 -13.30 -8.82
C LEU A 138 25.67 -14.03 -10.01
N HIS A 139 25.04 -13.96 -11.19
CA HIS A 139 25.65 -14.42 -12.44
C HIS A 139 27.01 -13.72 -12.65
N PRO A 140 28.06 -14.40 -13.15
CA PRO A 140 29.39 -13.80 -13.29
C PRO A 140 29.40 -12.45 -14.00
N GLU A 141 28.55 -12.22 -15.01
CA GLU A 141 28.43 -10.93 -15.71
C GLU A 141 27.95 -9.75 -14.85
N GLN A 142 27.28 -10.05 -13.73
CA GLN A 142 26.79 -9.09 -12.73
C GLN A 142 27.69 -9.01 -11.49
N ASP A 143 28.77 -9.79 -11.44
CA ASP A 143 29.78 -9.76 -10.39
C ASP A 143 30.77 -8.59 -10.59
N LEU A 144 31.27 -8.08 -9.46
CA LEU A 144 32.28 -7.04 -9.38
C LEU A 144 33.48 -7.34 -10.29
N THR A 145 33.98 -8.57 -10.25
CA THR A 145 35.17 -9.00 -10.99
C THR A 145 35.00 -8.85 -12.50
N HIS A 146 33.81 -9.15 -13.02
CA HIS A 146 33.51 -9.05 -14.44
C HIS A 146 33.34 -7.59 -14.86
N ILE A 147 32.53 -6.82 -14.13
CA ILE A 147 32.30 -5.40 -14.42
C ILE A 147 33.63 -4.62 -14.40
N PHE A 148 34.48 -4.86 -13.39
CA PHE A 148 35.80 -4.26 -13.28
C PHE A 148 36.67 -4.57 -14.51
N ARG A 149 36.81 -5.86 -14.88
CA ARG A 149 37.61 -6.28 -16.05
C ARG A 149 37.06 -5.74 -17.36
N SER A 150 35.74 -5.67 -17.52
CA SER A 150 35.09 -5.11 -18.70
C SER A 150 35.38 -3.62 -18.86
N ILE A 151 35.24 -2.83 -17.79
CA ILE A 151 35.60 -1.41 -17.75
C ILE A 151 37.10 -1.24 -18.06
N GLN A 152 37.97 -1.99 -17.38
CA GLN A 152 39.42 -1.93 -17.60
C GLN A 152 39.78 -2.24 -19.06
N THR A 153 39.25 -3.32 -19.63
CA THR A 153 39.54 -3.74 -21.01
C THR A 153 39.06 -2.70 -22.02
N CYS A 154 37.85 -2.16 -21.84
CA CYS A 154 37.32 -1.08 -22.67
C CYS A 154 38.23 0.16 -22.63
N LEU A 155 38.65 0.60 -21.43
CA LEU A 155 39.51 1.77 -21.27
C LEU A 155 40.95 1.55 -21.76
N THR A 156 41.49 0.31 -21.73
CA THR A 156 42.80 0.02 -22.36
C THR A 156 42.82 0.19 -23.88
N GLY A 157 41.65 0.16 -24.54
CA GLY A 157 41.54 0.40 -25.99
C GLY A 157 41.63 1.88 -26.39
N LEU A 158 41.56 2.81 -25.43
CA LEU A 158 41.60 4.26 -25.69
C LEU A 158 43.03 4.77 -25.89
N THR A 159 43.19 5.79 -26.75
CA THR A 159 44.44 6.54 -26.82
C THR A 159 44.64 7.40 -25.56
N TRP A 160 45.89 7.79 -25.26
CA TRP A 160 46.21 8.60 -24.08
C TRP A 160 45.40 9.90 -23.99
N GLN A 161 45.12 10.57 -25.12
CA GLN A 161 44.31 11.79 -25.15
C GLN A 161 42.82 11.52 -24.84
N GLU A 162 42.28 10.42 -25.36
CA GLU A 162 40.89 10.00 -25.09
C GLU A 162 40.72 9.57 -23.63
N LEU A 163 41.69 8.81 -23.10
CA LEU A 163 41.71 8.38 -21.71
C LEU A 163 41.86 9.58 -20.76
N LEU A 164 42.73 10.55 -21.06
CA LEU A 164 42.85 11.78 -20.26
C LEU A 164 41.55 12.60 -20.27
N ASN A 165 40.90 12.73 -21.44
CA ASN A 165 39.60 13.39 -21.55
C ASN A 165 38.49 12.65 -20.76
N PHE A 166 38.48 11.31 -20.78
CA PHE A 166 37.59 10.50 -19.96
C PHE A 166 37.83 10.73 -18.47
N LYS A 167 39.10 10.62 -18.03
CA LYS A 167 39.56 10.83 -16.66
C LYS A 167 39.16 12.23 -16.14
N LEU A 168 39.38 13.28 -16.93
CA LEU A 168 39.01 14.67 -16.60
C LEU A 168 37.48 14.90 -16.56
N ARG A 169 36.71 14.28 -17.45
CA ARG A 169 35.23 14.34 -17.38
C ARG A 169 34.69 13.65 -16.13
N PHE A 170 35.27 12.52 -15.73
CA PHE A 170 34.87 11.83 -14.51
C PHE A 170 35.07 12.73 -13.28
N LEU A 171 36.22 13.41 -13.17
CA LEU A 171 36.51 14.40 -12.12
C LEU A 171 35.53 15.58 -12.10
N GLN A 172 34.98 15.98 -13.26
CA GLN A 172 33.95 17.03 -13.34
C GLN A 172 32.56 16.56 -12.91
N CYS A 173 32.29 15.25 -12.95
CA CYS A 173 30.98 14.68 -12.60
C CYS A 173 30.88 14.29 -11.12
N GLU A 174 31.98 13.85 -10.49
CA GLU A 174 31.98 13.26 -9.15
C GLU A 174 32.95 13.94 -8.18
N GLN A 175 32.45 14.40 -7.03
CA GLN A 175 33.23 15.18 -6.03
C GLN A 175 34.12 14.32 -5.10
N GLY A 176 34.50 13.12 -5.53
CA GLY A 176 35.22 12.13 -4.70
C GLY A 176 36.68 11.84 -5.08
N LEU A 177 37.16 12.35 -6.22
CA LEU A 177 38.52 12.10 -6.74
C LEU A 177 39.40 13.34 -6.62
N THR A 178 40.68 13.14 -6.31
CA THR A 178 41.68 14.23 -6.32
C THR A 178 42.33 14.37 -7.69
N GLU A 179 42.65 15.59 -8.11
CA GLU A 179 43.24 15.88 -9.43
C GLU A 179 44.56 15.09 -9.67
N GLN A 180 45.37 14.87 -8.62
CA GLN A 180 46.56 14.00 -8.67
C GLN A 180 46.23 12.53 -8.94
N GLN A 181 45.19 11.95 -8.29
CA GLN A 181 44.80 10.55 -8.52
C GLN A 181 44.36 10.31 -9.98
N VAL A 182 43.75 11.32 -10.58
CA VAL A 182 43.26 11.30 -11.96
C VAL A 182 44.42 11.47 -12.97
N THR A 183 45.45 12.24 -12.64
CA THR A 183 46.56 12.57 -13.55
C THR A 183 47.81 11.69 -13.39
N GLU A 184 48.09 11.19 -12.19
CA GLU A 184 49.30 10.42 -11.85
C GLU A 184 49.02 8.92 -11.62
N GLY A 185 47.79 8.56 -11.21
CA GLY A 185 47.40 7.16 -10.97
C GLY A 185 47.29 6.34 -12.26
N ASP A 186 47.58 5.04 -12.19
CA ASP A 186 47.51 4.16 -13.35
C ASP A 186 46.04 3.89 -13.78
N LEU A 187 45.81 2.99 -14.75
CA LEU A 187 44.43 2.67 -15.16
C LEU A 187 43.71 1.76 -14.16
N LEU A 188 44.44 0.84 -13.51
CA LEU A 188 43.90 -0.10 -12.54
C LEU A 188 43.46 0.66 -11.27
N ASP A 189 44.35 1.48 -10.70
CA ASP A 189 44.10 2.35 -9.55
C ASP A 189 42.88 3.25 -9.80
N PHE A 190 42.77 3.81 -11.00
CA PHE A 190 41.67 4.69 -11.37
C PHE A 190 40.33 3.95 -11.47
N VAL A 191 40.30 2.75 -12.08
CA VAL A 191 39.06 1.94 -12.16
C VAL A 191 38.67 1.42 -10.77
N ASP A 192 39.63 1.01 -9.95
CA ASP A 192 39.39 0.58 -8.57
C ASP A 192 38.81 1.74 -7.74
N LYS A 193 39.40 2.93 -7.82
CA LYS A 193 38.89 4.12 -7.13
C LYS A 193 37.49 4.55 -7.60
N ILE A 194 37.19 4.44 -8.90
CA ILE A 194 35.82 4.67 -9.41
C ILE A 194 34.83 3.69 -8.77
N VAL A 195 35.18 2.40 -8.72
CA VAL A 195 34.30 1.35 -8.21
C VAL A 195 34.16 1.40 -6.69
N GLU A 196 35.20 1.82 -5.96
CA GLU A 196 35.16 2.11 -4.53
C GLU A 196 34.21 3.28 -4.21
N ILE A 197 34.30 4.39 -4.97
CA ILE A 197 33.50 5.61 -4.72
C ILE A 197 32.03 5.43 -5.12
N LEU A 198 31.75 4.85 -6.29
CA LEU A 198 30.40 4.78 -6.84
C LEU A 198 29.70 3.42 -6.62
N GLY A 199 30.46 2.36 -6.35
CA GLY A 199 29.99 0.98 -6.47
C GLY A 199 29.90 0.50 -7.92
N GLN A 200 29.96 -0.82 -8.12
CA GLN A 200 30.08 -1.47 -9.43
C GLN A 200 29.06 -1.00 -10.49
N ASP A 201 27.79 -0.83 -10.10
CA ASP A 201 26.71 -0.62 -11.07
C ASP A 201 26.71 0.84 -11.56
N GLN A 202 26.97 1.79 -10.67
CA GLN A 202 27.11 3.21 -11.02
C GLN A 202 28.41 3.46 -11.79
N ALA A 203 29.51 2.81 -11.39
CA ALA A 203 30.78 2.85 -12.11
C ALA A 203 30.64 2.47 -13.58
N LEU A 204 29.93 1.37 -13.87
CA LEU A 204 29.62 0.93 -15.23
C LEU A 204 28.82 2.00 -16.01
N MET A 205 27.76 2.54 -15.40
CA MET A 205 26.86 3.50 -16.04
C MET A 205 27.53 4.85 -16.32
N HIS A 206 28.31 5.37 -15.37
CA HIS A 206 29.10 6.59 -15.56
C HIS A 206 30.20 6.37 -16.61
N THR A 207 30.79 5.17 -16.68
CA THR A 207 31.74 4.82 -17.74
C THR A 207 31.08 4.86 -19.13
N ILE A 208 29.95 4.19 -19.32
CA ILE A 208 29.21 4.20 -20.60
C ILE A 208 28.82 5.63 -20.99
N SER A 209 28.21 6.40 -20.07
CA SER A 209 27.80 7.78 -20.32
C SER A 209 28.98 8.72 -20.65
N ASN A 210 30.15 8.49 -20.06
CA ASN A 210 31.36 9.27 -20.34
C ASN A 210 31.97 8.88 -21.70
N LEU A 211 31.98 7.60 -22.07
CA LEU A 211 32.40 7.12 -23.40
C LEU A 211 31.55 7.75 -24.52
N GLU A 212 30.22 7.72 -24.39
CA GLU A 212 29.32 8.43 -25.31
C GLU A 212 29.63 9.93 -25.41
N SER A 213 29.92 10.56 -24.26
CA SER A 213 30.20 12.00 -24.15
C SER A 213 31.57 12.43 -24.73
N ILE A 214 32.52 11.51 -24.86
CA ILE A 214 33.78 11.72 -25.63
C ILE A 214 33.66 11.29 -27.10
N GLY A 215 32.47 10.87 -27.55
CA GLY A 215 32.21 10.45 -28.93
C GLY A 215 32.47 8.97 -29.21
N LYS A 216 32.84 8.18 -28.20
CA LYS A 216 33.19 6.76 -28.29
C LYS A 216 31.95 5.86 -28.14
N LYS A 217 31.00 6.02 -29.07
CA LYS A 217 29.73 5.29 -29.04
C LYS A 217 29.89 3.80 -29.27
N THR A 218 30.80 3.41 -30.16
CA THR A 218 31.12 2.00 -30.43
C THR A 218 31.63 1.29 -29.18
N GLU A 219 32.61 1.87 -28.49
CA GLU A 219 33.17 1.31 -27.27
C GLU A 219 32.16 1.32 -26.10
N ALA A 220 31.24 2.28 -26.08
CA ALA A 220 30.12 2.33 -25.13
C ALA A 220 29.08 1.23 -25.40
N GLU A 221 28.70 1.01 -26.66
CA GLU A 221 27.79 -0.06 -27.10
C GLU A 221 28.41 -1.45 -26.85
N ASP A 222 29.70 -1.62 -27.12
CA ASP A 222 30.44 -2.87 -26.82
C ASP A 222 30.49 -3.16 -25.32
N LEU A 223 30.80 -2.16 -24.48
CA LEU A 223 30.78 -2.29 -23.02
C LEU A 223 29.36 -2.57 -22.49
N GLN A 224 28.34 -1.93 -23.05
CA GLN A 224 26.94 -2.17 -22.72
C GLN A 224 26.51 -3.60 -23.08
N ASN A 225 26.92 -4.12 -24.24
CA ASN A 225 26.63 -5.48 -24.66
C ASN A 225 27.37 -6.51 -23.79
N LEU A 226 28.64 -6.27 -23.48
CA LEU A 226 29.46 -7.13 -22.61
C LEU A 226 28.91 -7.20 -21.18
N CYS A 227 28.38 -6.09 -20.65
CA CYS A 227 27.79 -6.02 -19.32
C CYS A 227 26.25 -5.93 -19.32
N LYS A 228 25.57 -6.48 -20.35
CA LYS A 228 24.13 -6.26 -20.57
C LYS A 228 23.24 -6.70 -19.40
N ARG A 229 23.55 -7.83 -18.75
CA ARG A 229 22.84 -8.27 -17.53
C ARG A 229 23.00 -7.27 -16.37
N ALA A 230 24.16 -6.63 -16.21
CA ALA A 230 24.38 -5.62 -15.16
C ALA A 230 23.69 -4.29 -15.49
N PHE A 231 23.76 -3.85 -16.75
CA PHE A 231 23.10 -2.66 -17.26
C PHE A 231 21.57 -2.69 -17.04
N ILE A 232 20.90 -3.77 -17.48
CA ILE A 232 19.45 -3.93 -17.31
C ILE A 232 19.08 -3.95 -15.81
N ARG A 233 19.85 -4.67 -14.99
CA ARG A 233 19.64 -4.74 -13.54
C ARG A 233 19.73 -3.37 -12.88
N PHE A 234 20.71 -2.53 -13.26
CA PHE A 234 20.81 -1.16 -12.77
C PHE A 234 19.57 -0.33 -13.10
N HIS A 235 19.13 -0.36 -14.37
CA HIS A 235 17.96 0.41 -14.81
C HIS A 235 16.67 0.00 -14.08
N LEU A 236 16.41 -1.32 -13.95
CA LEU A 236 15.27 -1.82 -13.17
C LEU A 236 15.32 -1.36 -11.71
N ARG A 237 16.48 -1.44 -11.05
CA ARG A 237 16.64 -0.97 -9.66
C ARG A 237 16.35 0.53 -9.55
N GLN A 238 16.88 1.36 -10.45
CA GLN A 238 16.62 2.80 -10.46
C GLN A 238 15.15 3.13 -10.71
N GLN A 239 14.44 2.37 -11.56
CA GLN A 239 12.99 2.51 -11.73
C GLN A 239 12.23 2.19 -10.45
N LEU A 240 12.54 1.08 -9.78
CA LEU A 240 11.87 0.68 -8.54
C LEU A 240 12.13 1.69 -7.40
N ILE A 241 13.37 2.18 -7.25
CA ILE A 241 13.69 3.26 -6.30
C ILE A 241 12.85 4.51 -6.61
N ARG A 242 12.84 5.00 -7.86
CA ARG A 242 12.05 6.18 -8.24
C ARG A 242 10.53 5.99 -8.03
N LYS A 243 10.03 4.76 -8.19
CA LYS A 243 8.61 4.42 -8.04
C LYS A 243 8.18 4.25 -6.58
N HIS A 244 9.04 3.68 -5.73
CA HIS A 244 8.66 3.20 -4.39
C HIS A 244 9.32 3.91 -3.20
N ARG A 245 10.39 4.70 -3.42
CA ARG A 245 11.07 5.46 -2.34
C ARG A 245 10.13 6.40 -1.58
N ILE A 246 9.11 6.96 -2.25
CA ILE A 246 8.13 7.87 -1.66
C ILE A 246 6.74 7.26 -1.75
N ILE A 247 6.07 7.12 -0.62
CA ILE A 247 4.69 6.63 -0.56
C ILE A 247 3.69 7.74 -0.88
N ARG A 248 2.73 7.45 -1.77
CA ARG A 248 1.68 8.39 -2.18
C ARG A 248 0.39 8.09 -1.43
N GLU A 249 0.27 8.69 -0.26
CA GLU A 249 -0.86 8.54 0.64
C GLU A 249 -2.05 9.44 0.28
N GLY A 250 -2.98 8.91 -0.53
CA GLY A 250 -4.17 9.65 -0.93
C GLY A 250 -3.84 10.80 -1.89
N VAL A 251 -4.37 11.99 -1.60
CA VAL A 251 -4.13 13.21 -2.41
C VAL A 251 -2.72 13.73 -2.15
N VAL A 252 -1.89 13.77 -3.19
CA VAL A 252 -0.50 14.23 -3.10
C VAL A 252 -0.46 15.74 -2.84
N ARG A 253 -0.14 16.13 -1.60
CA ARG A 253 0.10 17.53 -1.23
C ARG A 253 1.50 17.95 -1.68
N ALA A 254 1.61 19.03 -2.45
CA ALA A 254 2.90 19.60 -2.84
C ALA A 254 3.78 19.88 -1.61
N GLY A 255 5.06 19.53 -1.68
CA GLY A 255 6.03 19.74 -0.61
C GLY A 255 6.05 18.68 0.50
N ARG A 256 5.09 17.75 0.57
CA ARG A 256 5.12 16.64 1.54
C ARG A 256 5.60 15.34 0.90
N TRP A 257 6.77 14.88 1.33
CA TRP A 257 7.42 13.67 0.84
C TRP A 257 7.63 12.73 2.03
N ASN A 258 6.83 11.68 2.12
CA ASN A 258 7.00 10.63 3.13
C ASN A 258 7.86 9.52 2.52
N PRO A 259 9.10 9.28 2.99
CA PRO A 259 9.87 8.13 2.55
C PRO A 259 9.15 6.86 3.02
N LEU A 260 9.07 5.84 2.16
CA LEU A 260 8.38 4.60 2.50
C LEU A 260 8.99 3.96 3.76
N ASP A 261 10.32 3.87 3.82
CA ASP A 261 11.05 3.28 4.96
C ASP A 261 10.79 3.97 6.31
N THR A 262 10.53 5.28 6.31
CA THR A 262 10.29 6.04 7.55
C THR A 262 8.97 5.63 8.21
N ILE A 263 7.93 5.36 7.41
CA ILE A 263 6.58 5.07 7.92
C ILE A 263 6.18 3.60 7.78
N TYR A 264 7.03 2.76 7.17
CA TYR A 264 6.74 1.36 6.95
C TYR A 264 6.71 0.58 8.27
N VAL A 265 5.65 -0.22 8.42
CA VAL A 265 5.50 -1.21 9.47
C VAL A 265 5.32 -2.56 8.77
N GLU A 266 6.19 -3.52 9.08
CA GLU A 266 6.22 -4.83 8.42
C GLU A 266 4.95 -5.62 8.74
N PRO A 267 4.06 -5.90 7.77
CA PRO A 267 2.81 -6.57 8.06
C PRO A 267 3.04 -8.05 8.35
N GLN A 268 2.23 -8.61 9.23
CA GLN A 268 2.23 -10.04 9.52
C GLN A 268 1.63 -10.79 8.33
N ILE A 269 2.37 -11.69 7.66
CA ILE A 269 1.86 -12.50 6.54
C ILE A 269 1.74 -13.96 7.00
N SER A 270 0.52 -14.48 7.02
CA SER A 270 0.18 -15.85 7.47
C SER A 270 0.21 -16.83 6.29
N THR A 271 0.78 -18.03 6.47
CA THR A 271 0.71 -19.14 5.50
C THR A 271 -0.62 -19.91 5.51
N ARG A 272 -1.57 -19.50 6.37
CA ARG A 272 -2.92 -20.08 6.46
C ARG A 272 -4.00 -19.03 6.21
N ARG A 273 -5.12 -19.47 5.60
CA ARG A 273 -6.32 -18.67 5.29
C ARG A 273 -7.20 -18.51 6.54
N HIS A 274 -7.12 -17.38 7.22
CA HIS A 274 -7.90 -17.13 8.46
C HIS A 274 -9.11 -16.21 8.27
N GLY A 275 -9.29 -15.67 7.06
CA GLY A 275 -10.47 -14.85 6.69
C GLY A 275 -10.26 -13.36 6.89
N GLY A 276 -9.40 -12.95 7.83
CA GLY A 276 -8.94 -11.58 8.03
C GLY A 276 -9.98 -10.57 8.54
N VAL A 277 -11.26 -10.95 8.61
CA VAL A 277 -12.38 -10.11 9.07
C VAL A 277 -12.68 -10.38 10.53
N ASP A 278 -12.58 -9.34 11.35
CA ASP A 278 -13.04 -9.36 12.75
C ASP A 278 -14.56 -9.11 12.80
N PRO A 279 -15.36 -10.01 13.40
CA PRO A 279 -16.80 -9.81 13.57
C PRO A 279 -17.17 -9.05 14.87
N SER A 280 -16.20 -8.63 15.69
CA SER A 280 -16.43 -7.97 16.97
C SER A 280 -16.58 -6.45 16.87
N HIS A 281 -17.16 -5.83 17.89
CA HIS A 281 -17.13 -4.38 18.15
C HIS A 281 -17.51 -4.11 19.61
N GLU A 282 -17.56 -2.83 20.00
CA GLU A 282 -17.88 -2.35 21.36
C GLU A 282 -19.10 -3.00 22.03
N PHE A 283 -20.10 -3.45 21.27
CA PHE A 283 -21.31 -4.13 21.79
C PHE A 283 -21.41 -5.62 21.45
N ARG A 284 -20.44 -6.17 20.71
CA ARG A 284 -20.45 -7.54 20.21
C ARG A 284 -19.10 -8.17 20.45
N SER A 285 -18.99 -8.94 21.52
CA SER A 285 -17.82 -9.76 21.81
C SER A 285 -17.56 -10.80 20.72
N HIS A 286 -16.35 -11.36 20.67
CA HIS A 286 -16.01 -12.43 19.74
C HIS A 286 -17.03 -13.59 19.80
N PRO A 287 -17.37 -14.23 18.67
CA PRO A 287 -18.17 -15.44 18.68
C PRO A 287 -17.47 -16.54 19.49
N ALA A 288 -18.25 -17.41 20.14
CA ALA A 288 -17.75 -18.44 21.06
C ALA A 288 -16.93 -19.56 20.39
N SER A 289 -16.84 -19.59 19.06
CA SER A 289 -15.88 -20.43 18.34
C SER A 289 -14.59 -19.63 18.19
N PRO A 290 -13.40 -20.21 18.50
CA PRO A 290 -12.16 -19.52 18.22
C PRO A 290 -12.13 -19.19 16.72
N LEU A 291 -12.03 -17.90 16.40
CA LEU A 291 -11.24 -17.51 15.24
C LEU A 291 -9.92 -18.27 15.40
N GLN A 292 -9.53 -19.06 14.40
CA GLN A 292 -8.18 -19.61 14.39
C GLN A 292 -7.25 -18.41 14.26
N LEU A 293 -6.77 -17.87 15.39
CA LEU A 293 -5.68 -16.92 15.36
C LEU A 293 -4.48 -17.69 14.78
N PRO A 294 -3.78 -17.12 13.79
CA PRO A 294 -2.53 -17.72 13.31
C PRO A 294 -1.60 -17.93 14.51
N SER A 295 -1.03 -19.14 14.65
CA SER A 295 0.08 -19.33 15.59
C SER A 295 1.21 -18.36 15.20
N PRO A 296 1.99 -17.80 16.14
CA PRO A 296 3.18 -17.01 15.81
C PRO A 296 4.08 -17.69 14.77
N ASP A 297 4.17 -19.02 14.82
CA ASP A 297 4.96 -19.89 13.93
C ASP A 297 4.41 -19.98 12.48
N THR A 298 3.27 -19.35 12.18
CA THR A 298 2.68 -19.30 10.83
C THR A 298 2.93 -17.99 10.10
N PHE A 299 3.65 -17.05 10.74
CA PHE A 299 4.01 -15.77 10.13
C PHE A 299 5.36 -15.80 9.40
N VAL A 300 5.39 -15.18 8.23
CA VAL A 300 6.57 -15.08 7.35
C VAL A 300 6.75 -13.62 6.94
N ARG A 301 8.00 -13.14 6.82
CA ARG A 301 8.27 -11.79 6.29
C ARG A 301 8.06 -11.71 4.79
N ALA A 302 7.70 -10.53 4.28
CA ALA A 302 7.57 -10.30 2.83
C ALA A 302 8.86 -10.66 2.05
N ASN A 303 10.03 -10.38 2.64
CA ASN A 303 11.34 -10.72 2.06
C ASN A 303 11.72 -12.21 2.18
N GLU A 304 10.95 -13.02 2.91
CA GLU A 304 11.21 -14.46 3.13
C GLU A 304 10.24 -15.36 2.35
N LEU A 305 9.15 -14.81 1.78
CA LEU A 305 8.13 -15.55 1.02
C LEU A 305 8.71 -16.46 -0.08
N LEU A 306 9.77 -16.03 -0.75
CA LEU A 306 10.44 -16.76 -1.84
C LEU A 306 11.48 -17.78 -1.35
N ARG A 307 11.76 -17.83 -0.05
CA ARG A 307 12.66 -18.81 0.60
C ARG A 307 11.90 -19.93 1.31
N LEU A 308 10.57 -19.90 1.26
CA LEU A 308 9.75 -21.02 1.72
C LEU A 308 10.05 -22.26 0.88
N GLN A 309 9.91 -23.42 1.50
CA GLN A 309 10.11 -24.73 0.87
C GLN A 309 8.78 -25.50 0.89
N ILE A 310 8.55 -26.30 -0.15
CA ILE A 310 7.43 -27.24 -0.23
C ILE A 310 7.84 -28.55 0.47
N ASP A 311 6.86 -29.36 0.87
CA ASP A 311 7.00 -30.74 1.39
C ASP A 311 7.67 -31.70 0.36
N ASP A 312 8.93 -31.45 0.01
CA ASP A 312 9.84 -32.24 -0.85
C ASP A 312 11.22 -31.54 -1.06
N ASN A 313 11.56 -30.48 -0.29
CA ASN A 313 12.71 -29.57 -0.53
C ASN A 313 12.70 -28.85 -1.90
N LYS A 314 11.62 -28.94 -2.68
CA LYS A 314 11.49 -28.23 -3.96
C LYS A 314 11.42 -26.71 -3.75
N PRO A 315 12.12 -25.91 -4.58
CA PRO A 315 12.04 -24.46 -4.51
C PRO A 315 10.64 -23.99 -4.92
N VAL A 316 10.09 -23.04 -4.15
CA VAL A 316 8.80 -22.41 -4.46
C VAL A 316 8.93 -21.56 -5.72
N ARG A 317 8.10 -21.85 -6.73
CA ARG A 317 7.98 -21.04 -7.94
C ARG A 317 6.91 -19.96 -7.74
N THR A 318 5.70 -20.34 -7.34
CA THR A 318 4.51 -19.46 -7.37
C THR A 318 3.98 -19.21 -5.95
N VAL A 319 4.17 -17.99 -5.45
CA VAL A 319 3.55 -17.49 -4.22
C VAL A 319 2.30 -16.68 -4.57
N LEU A 320 1.15 -17.08 -4.01
CA LEU A 320 -0.06 -16.25 -3.97
C LEU A 320 -0.14 -15.52 -2.63
N THR A 321 -0.39 -14.21 -2.66
CA THR A 321 -0.69 -13.42 -1.47
C THR A 321 -2.06 -12.75 -1.60
N SER A 322 -2.96 -13.14 -0.72
CA SER A 322 -4.32 -12.64 -0.62
C SER A 322 -4.49 -11.66 0.55
N GLY A 323 -5.61 -10.92 0.54
CA GLY A 323 -5.96 -10.05 1.64
C GLY A 323 -7.28 -9.30 1.44
N ILE A 324 -7.77 -8.67 2.52
CA ILE A 324 -8.93 -7.78 2.47
C ILE A 324 -8.57 -6.44 1.78
N PRO A 325 -9.55 -5.68 1.25
CA PRO A 325 -9.29 -4.37 0.67
C PRO A 325 -8.51 -3.47 1.65
N GLY A 326 -7.51 -2.72 1.17
CA GLY A 326 -6.77 -1.77 2.02
C GLY A 326 -5.85 -2.39 3.09
N ILE A 327 -5.55 -3.70 3.02
CA ILE A 327 -4.67 -4.37 4.01
C ILE A 327 -3.17 -4.06 3.84
N GLY A 328 -2.75 -3.44 2.73
CA GLY A 328 -1.35 -3.06 2.50
C GLY A 328 -0.58 -3.85 1.44
N MET A 329 -1.24 -4.65 0.59
CA MET A 329 -0.58 -5.43 -0.49
C MET A 329 0.37 -4.58 -1.35
N SER A 330 -0.09 -3.47 -1.92
CA SER A 330 0.73 -2.59 -2.77
C SER A 330 1.89 -1.91 -2.02
N VAL A 331 1.75 -1.69 -0.70
CA VAL A 331 2.81 -1.14 0.16
C VAL A 331 3.88 -2.21 0.41
N SER A 332 3.46 -3.46 0.60
CA SER A 332 4.35 -4.62 0.79
C SER A 332 5.19 -4.89 -0.47
N VAL A 333 4.56 -4.86 -1.66
CA VAL A 333 5.27 -4.93 -2.95
C VAL A 333 6.27 -3.77 -3.07
N GLY A 334 5.85 -2.54 -2.77
CA GLY A 334 6.72 -1.38 -2.85
C GLY A 334 7.95 -1.48 -1.94
N LYS A 335 7.77 -2.00 -0.72
CA LYS A 335 8.87 -2.23 0.23
C LYS A 335 9.81 -3.32 -0.26
N PHE A 336 9.29 -4.47 -0.68
CA PHE A 336 10.11 -5.56 -1.25
C PHE A 336 10.93 -5.07 -2.45
N SER A 337 10.28 -4.37 -3.40
CA SER A 337 10.94 -3.79 -4.57
C SER A 337 12.04 -2.79 -4.18
N LEU A 338 11.83 -1.98 -3.14
CA LEU A 338 12.82 -1.04 -2.64
C LEU A 338 14.00 -1.74 -1.95
N ASP A 339 13.74 -2.75 -1.10
CA ASP A 339 14.78 -3.50 -0.40
C ASP A 339 15.65 -4.34 -1.35
N TRP A 340 15.10 -4.88 -2.43
CA TRP A 340 15.90 -5.47 -3.51
C TRP A 340 16.70 -4.39 -4.26
N ALA A 341 16.06 -3.27 -4.62
CA ALA A 341 16.70 -2.25 -5.44
C ALA A 341 17.85 -1.51 -4.73
N GLU A 342 17.76 -1.34 -3.42
CA GLU A 342 18.82 -0.81 -2.57
C GLU A 342 19.78 -1.90 -2.03
N GLN A 343 19.67 -3.15 -2.51
CA GLN A 343 20.49 -4.30 -2.11
C GLN A 343 20.47 -4.57 -0.58
N ARG A 344 19.34 -4.34 0.10
CA ARG A 344 19.17 -4.70 1.51
C ARG A 344 18.77 -6.17 1.67
N ALA A 345 17.94 -6.69 0.77
CA ALA A 345 17.45 -8.07 0.78
C ALA A 345 17.46 -8.68 -0.63
N ASN A 346 17.34 -10.01 -0.71
CA ASN A 346 17.14 -10.76 -1.97
C ASN A 346 18.21 -10.49 -3.05
N LYS A 347 19.46 -10.31 -2.62
CA LYS A 347 20.64 -10.06 -3.49
C LYS A 347 20.88 -11.18 -4.50
N ASP A 348 20.36 -12.37 -4.23
CA ASP A 348 20.44 -13.57 -5.06
C ASP A 348 19.51 -13.53 -6.30
N LEU A 349 18.56 -12.60 -6.38
CA LEU A 349 17.74 -12.35 -7.56
C LEU A 349 18.47 -11.43 -8.54
N GLN A 350 18.70 -11.91 -9.77
CA GLN A 350 19.31 -11.12 -10.84
C GLN A 350 18.41 -9.97 -11.28
N PHE A 351 17.10 -10.20 -11.36
CA PHE A 351 16.10 -9.21 -11.80
C PHE A 351 14.81 -9.31 -10.96
N VAL A 352 14.14 -8.17 -10.78
CA VAL A 352 12.76 -8.07 -10.27
C VAL A 352 11.96 -7.25 -11.29
N ILE A 353 10.91 -7.84 -11.85
CA ILE A 353 10.10 -7.29 -12.94
C ILE A 353 8.63 -7.19 -12.47
N ASN A 354 7.98 -6.04 -12.67
CA ASN A 354 6.63 -5.80 -12.13
C ASN A 354 5.60 -5.80 -13.27
N LEU A 355 4.89 -6.92 -13.45
CA LEU A 355 3.89 -7.14 -14.51
C LEU A 355 2.47 -7.12 -13.93
N SER A 356 1.97 -5.92 -13.64
CA SER A 356 0.64 -5.72 -13.03
C SER A 356 -0.50 -6.27 -13.89
N PHE A 357 -1.47 -6.92 -13.24
CA PHE A 357 -2.73 -7.34 -13.88
C PHE A 357 -3.53 -6.16 -14.45
N HIS A 358 -3.36 -4.96 -13.89
CA HIS A 358 -3.90 -3.73 -14.49
C HIS A 358 -3.29 -3.44 -15.87
N THR A 359 -1.98 -3.65 -16.05
CA THR A 359 -1.33 -3.45 -17.35
C THR A 359 -1.82 -4.47 -18.39
N PHE A 360 -1.95 -5.74 -18.00
CA PHE A 360 -2.56 -6.75 -18.88
C PHE A 360 -4.01 -6.39 -19.25
N TRP A 361 -4.79 -5.85 -18.31
CA TRP A 361 -6.14 -5.36 -18.58
C TRP A 361 -6.16 -4.18 -19.55
N LEU A 362 -5.26 -3.20 -19.37
CA LEU A 362 -5.12 -2.08 -20.31
C LEU A 362 -4.72 -2.55 -21.71
N LEU A 363 -3.74 -3.44 -21.83
CA LEU A 363 -3.31 -3.99 -23.13
C LEU A 363 -4.46 -4.75 -23.81
N ARG A 364 -5.20 -5.57 -23.06
CA ARG A 364 -6.38 -6.30 -23.55
C ARG A 364 -7.49 -5.41 -24.12
N ASN A 365 -7.67 -4.18 -23.60
CA ASN A 365 -8.75 -3.28 -24.01
C ASN A 365 -8.30 -2.16 -24.97
N ASN A 366 -7.06 -1.67 -24.86
CA ASN A 366 -6.53 -0.60 -25.70
C ASN A 366 -6.07 -1.09 -27.09
N LEU A 367 -5.81 -2.40 -27.23
CA LEU A 367 -5.61 -3.04 -28.54
C LEU A 367 -6.96 -3.13 -29.26
N THR A 368 -7.35 -2.03 -29.92
CA THR A 368 -8.64 -1.82 -30.62
C THR A 368 -8.91 -2.77 -31.78
N SER A 369 -7.99 -3.68 -32.10
CA SER A 369 -8.23 -4.84 -32.96
C SER A 369 -8.11 -6.11 -32.12
N SER A 370 -9.18 -6.91 -32.07
CA SER A 370 -9.31 -8.22 -31.41
C SER A 370 -8.37 -9.33 -31.93
N SER A 371 -7.35 -8.96 -32.69
CA SER A 371 -6.44 -9.83 -33.43
C SER A 371 -4.96 -9.58 -33.12
N GLN A 372 -4.62 -8.48 -32.42
CA GLN A 372 -3.21 -8.12 -32.20
C GLN A 372 -2.65 -8.86 -30.98
N LYS A 373 -2.09 -10.04 -31.25
CA LYS A 373 -1.35 -10.85 -30.29
C LYS A 373 -0.02 -10.19 -29.93
N MET A 374 0.45 -10.39 -28.70
CA MET A 374 1.76 -9.91 -28.23
C MET A 374 2.50 -11.04 -27.51
N SER A 375 3.84 -11.02 -27.51
CA SER A 375 4.65 -11.96 -26.73
C SER A 375 4.88 -11.44 -25.32
N ILE A 376 5.22 -12.31 -24.35
CA ILE A 376 5.50 -11.86 -22.98
C ILE A 376 6.73 -10.93 -22.93
N MET A 377 7.72 -11.11 -23.82
CA MET A 377 8.82 -10.15 -23.96
C MET A 377 8.36 -8.77 -24.40
N GLN A 378 7.37 -8.66 -25.31
CA GLN A 378 6.79 -7.37 -25.70
C GLN A 378 6.01 -6.71 -24.56
N VAL A 379 5.40 -7.49 -23.65
CA VAL A 379 4.77 -6.95 -22.43
C VAL A 379 5.84 -6.40 -21.47
N ILE A 380 6.94 -7.13 -21.29
CA ILE A 380 8.06 -6.71 -20.46
C ILE A 380 8.68 -5.43 -21.02
N GLU A 381 8.96 -5.35 -22.33
CA GLU A 381 9.46 -4.14 -23.01
C GLU A 381 8.47 -2.95 -22.87
N HIS A 382 7.16 -3.19 -22.94
CA HIS A 382 6.16 -2.15 -22.74
C HIS A 382 6.14 -1.60 -21.29
N CYS A 383 6.38 -2.46 -20.30
CA CYS A 383 6.43 -2.07 -18.89
C CYS A 383 7.79 -1.45 -18.48
N HIS A 384 8.86 -1.96 -19.10
CA HIS A 384 10.25 -1.69 -18.79
C HIS A 384 11.06 -1.60 -20.11
N PRO A 385 11.08 -0.43 -20.80
CA PRO A 385 11.73 -0.27 -22.11
C PRO A 385 13.21 -0.66 -22.15
N GLU A 386 13.90 -0.61 -21.00
CA GLU A 386 15.30 -1.00 -20.84
C GLU A 386 15.52 -2.52 -20.85
N CYS A 387 14.46 -3.32 -20.74
CA CYS A 387 14.49 -4.78 -20.91
C CYS A 387 14.37 -5.21 -22.38
N LYS A 388 14.50 -4.27 -23.32
CA LYS A 388 14.50 -4.55 -24.75
C LYS A 388 15.65 -5.51 -25.15
N ASP A 389 15.35 -6.44 -26.06
CA ASP A 389 16.28 -7.45 -26.57
C ASP A 389 16.95 -8.29 -25.46
N MET A 390 16.25 -8.48 -24.33
CA MET A 390 16.69 -9.32 -23.21
C MET A 390 16.43 -10.80 -23.50
N THR A 391 17.48 -11.56 -23.81
CA THR A 391 17.41 -13.01 -24.08
C THR A 391 17.52 -13.87 -22.82
N PHE A 392 18.18 -13.34 -21.79
CA PHE A 392 18.57 -14.07 -20.57
C PHE A 392 17.42 -14.68 -19.76
N LEU A 393 16.16 -14.31 -20.02
CA LEU A 393 14.99 -14.87 -19.31
C LEU A 393 14.60 -16.29 -19.79
N GLU A 394 15.22 -16.79 -20.87
CA GLU A 394 15.11 -18.19 -21.32
C GLU A 394 16.32 -19.05 -20.87
N GLU A 395 17.30 -18.49 -20.15
CA GLU A 395 18.51 -19.20 -19.69
C GLU A 395 18.32 -19.81 -18.28
N ASP A 396 18.68 -21.09 -18.10
CA ASP A 396 18.41 -21.86 -16.87
C ASP A 396 19.11 -21.31 -15.61
N ASP A 397 20.20 -20.54 -15.76
CA ASP A 397 20.89 -19.90 -14.63
C ASP A 397 20.24 -18.59 -14.16
N CYS A 398 19.26 -18.08 -14.92
CA CYS A 398 18.65 -16.78 -14.69
C CYS A 398 17.54 -16.88 -13.64
N ARG A 399 17.89 -16.69 -12.36
CA ARG A 399 16.91 -16.53 -11.28
C ARG A 399 16.41 -15.09 -11.20
N PHE A 400 15.12 -14.89 -11.44
CA PHE A 400 14.44 -13.59 -11.36
C PHE A 400 13.06 -13.72 -10.73
N LEU A 401 12.51 -12.60 -10.25
CA LEU A 401 11.15 -12.50 -9.73
C LEU A 401 10.27 -11.71 -10.68
N VAL A 402 9.06 -12.20 -10.91
CA VAL A 402 7.96 -11.47 -11.54
C VAL A 402 6.88 -11.20 -10.50
N ILE A 403 6.68 -9.93 -10.16
CA ILE A 403 5.58 -9.51 -9.28
C ILE A 403 4.37 -9.17 -10.15
N MET A 404 3.29 -9.93 -9.98
CA MET A 404 2.02 -9.74 -10.67
C MET A 404 0.96 -9.26 -9.67
N ASP A 405 0.89 -7.95 -9.48
CA ASP A 405 0.00 -7.34 -8.49
C ASP A 405 -1.37 -6.94 -9.07
N SER A 406 -2.30 -6.62 -8.16
CA SER A 406 -3.62 -6.07 -8.49
C SER A 406 -4.47 -7.01 -9.39
N PHE A 407 -4.47 -8.32 -9.10
CA PHE A 407 -5.27 -9.32 -9.84
C PHE A 407 -6.76 -8.93 -9.99
N ASP A 408 -7.30 -8.19 -9.02
CA ASP A 408 -8.67 -7.66 -9.03
C ASP A 408 -8.95 -6.58 -10.10
N CYS A 409 -7.92 -6.06 -10.78
CA CYS A 409 -8.07 -5.22 -11.98
C CYS A 409 -8.40 -6.02 -13.24
N TYR A 410 -8.12 -7.32 -13.28
CA TYR A 410 -8.26 -8.13 -14.47
C TYR A 410 -9.65 -8.77 -14.52
N GLN A 411 -10.59 -8.08 -15.18
CA GLN A 411 -12.02 -8.36 -15.08
C GLN A 411 -12.49 -9.56 -15.93
N ALA A 412 -11.62 -10.12 -16.77
CA ALA A 412 -11.94 -11.27 -17.59
C ALA A 412 -11.73 -12.59 -16.84
N ARG A 413 -12.65 -13.54 -17.03
CA ARG A 413 -12.48 -14.92 -16.58
C ARG A 413 -11.42 -15.59 -17.46
N LEU A 414 -10.39 -16.13 -16.82
CA LEU A 414 -9.30 -16.86 -17.48
C LEU A 414 -9.70 -18.32 -17.71
N ASP A 415 -9.39 -18.86 -18.89
CA ASP A 415 -9.65 -20.27 -19.20
C ASP A 415 -8.45 -21.14 -18.80
N TRP A 416 -8.45 -21.59 -17.55
CA TRP A 416 -7.40 -22.44 -16.99
C TRP A 416 -7.32 -23.83 -17.62
N LYS A 417 -8.36 -24.28 -18.35
CA LYS A 417 -8.44 -25.65 -18.88
C LYS A 417 -8.09 -25.72 -20.37
N HIS A 418 -8.65 -24.84 -21.19
CA HIS A 418 -8.53 -24.91 -22.65
C HIS A 418 -7.60 -23.85 -23.25
N ALA A 419 -7.01 -22.94 -22.46
CA ALA A 419 -6.00 -22.01 -22.96
C ALA A 419 -4.81 -22.78 -23.61
N PRO A 420 -4.41 -22.42 -24.84
CA PRO A 420 -3.27 -23.03 -25.52
C PRO A 420 -2.00 -22.98 -24.68
N VAL A 421 -1.22 -24.06 -24.70
CA VAL A 421 0.09 -24.12 -24.03
C VAL A 421 1.14 -23.43 -24.93
N ILE A 422 1.96 -22.59 -24.32
CA ILE A 422 2.99 -21.79 -24.96
C ILE A 422 4.27 -21.89 -24.12
N ASN A 423 5.40 -22.20 -24.78
CA ASN A 423 6.67 -22.54 -24.14
C ASN A 423 7.83 -21.58 -24.46
N SER A 424 7.65 -20.58 -25.34
CA SER A 424 8.68 -19.58 -25.66
C SER A 424 8.18 -18.18 -25.38
N ASN A 425 9.04 -17.37 -24.76
CA ASN A 425 8.74 -16.01 -24.32
C ASN A 425 8.48 -15.05 -25.50
N TYR A 426 8.89 -15.43 -26.72
CA TYR A 426 8.69 -14.67 -27.96
C TYR A 426 7.41 -15.04 -28.73
N THR A 427 6.69 -16.09 -28.32
CA THR A 427 5.45 -16.49 -29.00
C THR A 427 4.33 -15.48 -28.74
N GLN A 428 3.75 -14.94 -29.80
CA GLN A 428 2.65 -13.97 -29.69
C GLN A 428 1.33 -14.66 -29.34
N ALA A 429 0.69 -14.21 -28.26
CA ALA A 429 -0.59 -14.72 -27.78
C ALA A 429 -1.55 -13.60 -27.37
N HIS A 430 -2.78 -13.99 -27.01
CA HIS A 430 -3.72 -13.08 -26.36
C HIS A 430 -3.32 -12.87 -24.88
N PRO A 431 -3.51 -11.69 -24.25
CA PRO A 431 -3.16 -11.45 -22.85
C PRO A 431 -3.67 -12.53 -21.89
N ASP A 432 -4.91 -12.97 -22.07
CA ASP A 432 -5.58 -14.02 -21.29
C ASP A 432 -4.80 -15.35 -21.34
N VAL A 433 -4.19 -15.69 -22.50
CA VAL A 433 -3.36 -16.89 -22.68
C VAL A 433 -1.97 -16.70 -22.07
N LEU A 434 -1.37 -15.51 -22.19
CA LEU A 434 -0.07 -15.21 -21.56
C LEU A 434 -0.14 -15.40 -20.04
N ILE A 435 -1.15 -14.82 -19.39
CA ILE A 435 -1.34 -14.93 -17.94
C ILE A 435 -1.45 -16.40 -17.50
N VAL A 436 -2.30 -17.19 -18.16
CA VAL A 436 -2.48 -18.61 -17.80
C VAL A 436 -1.18 -19.39 -17.94
N ASN A 437 -0.37 -19.13 -18.98
CA ASN A 437 0.90 -19.83 -19.19
C ASN A 437 2.02 -19.39 -18.22
N ILE A 438 2.06 -18.13 -17.79
CA ILE A 438 2.99 -17.67 -16.74
C ILE A 438 2.73 -18.41 -15.42
N ILE A 439 1.44 -18.50 -15.04
CA ILE A 439 0.99 -19.13 -13.78
C ILE A 439 1.12 -20.65 -13.84
N ARG A 440 0.83 -21.30 -14.98
CA ARG A 440 1.15 -22.71 -15.23
C ARG A 440 2.65 -23.02 -15.24
N GLY A 441 3.50 -22.01 -15.31
CA GLY A 441 4.96 -22.17 -15.37
C GLY A 441 5.54 -22.49 -16.75
N THR A 442 4.75 -22.47 -17.82
CA THR A 442 5.21 -22.74 -19.19
C THR A 442 5.73 -21.49 -19.91
N LEU A 443 5.49 -20.30 -19.36
CA LEU A 443 6.21 -19.07 -19.71
C LEU A 443 7.05 -18.60 -18.52
N LEU A 444 8.21 -18.00 -18.80
CA LEU A 444 9.15 -17.52 -17.80
C LEU A 444 9.57 -18.66 -16.83
N HIS A 445 10.08 -19.78 -17.36
CA HIS A 445 10.40 -21.00 -16.61
C HIS A 445 11.39 -20.78 -15.44
N GLY A 446 12.38 -19.88 -15.58
CA GLY A 446 13.33 -19.52 -14.51
C GLY A 446 12.79 -18.54 -13.45
N ALA A 447 11.56 -18.04 -13.62
CA ALA A 447 10.98 -17.03 -12.74
C ALA A 447 10.39 -17.62 -11.44
N CYS A 448 10.68 -16.97 -10.32
CA CYS A 448 9.75 -16.93 -9.20
C CYS A 448 8.59 -16.00 -9.56
N ILE A 449 7.35 -16.35 -9.23
CA ILE A 449 6.14 -15.56 -9.47
C ILE A 449 5.52 -15.19 -8.14
N TRP A 450 5.28 -13.89 -7.89
CA TRP A 450 4.53 -13.41 -6.74
C TRP A 450 3.23 -12.75 -7.19
N ILE A 451 2.11 -13.43 -6.99
CA ILE A 451 0.76 -12.99 -7.38
C ILE A 451 0.12 -12.29 -6.18
N LEU A 452 -0.43 -11.08 -6.37
CA LEU A 452 -1.18 -10.39 -5.33
C LEU A 452 -2.57 -9.96 -5.81
N GLY A 453 -3.57 -10.18 -4.96
CA GLY A 453 -4.92 -9.69 -5.23
C GLY A 453 -5.91 -9.95 -4.09
N ARG A 454 -7.09 -9.34 -4.20
CA ARG A 454 -8.18 -9.57 -3.25
C ARG A 454 -8.68 -11.01 -3.35
N ARG A 455 -9.02 -11.58 -2.19
CA ARG A 455 -9.66 -12.90 -2.02
C ARG A 455 -10.75 -13.17 -3.07
N GLY A 456 -11.67 -12.21 -3.23
CA GLY A 456 -12.79 -12.21 -4.18
C GLY A 456 -12.43 -12.41 -5.66
N ALA A 457 -11.20 -12.10 -6.05
CA ALA A 457 -10.69 -12.24 -7.40
C ALA A 457 -9.76 -13.46 -7.52
N VAL A 458 -8.76 -13.59 -6.64
CA VAL A 458 -7.75 -14.66 -6.74
C VAL A 458 -8.31 -16.06 -6.50
N SER A 459 -9.50 -16.17 -5.89
CA SER A 459 -10.23 -17.44 -5.74
C SER A 459 -10.61 -18.12 -7.07
N GLN A 460 -10.50 -17.43 -8.22
CA GLN A 460 -10.64 -18.06 -9.53
C GLN A 460 -9.39 -18.83 -10.00
N ILE A 461 -8.23 -18.68 -9.35
CA ILE A 461 -6.99 -19.38 -9.72
C ILE A 461 -7.03 -20.81 -9.15
N PRO A 462 -6.78 -21.85 -9.97
CA PRO A 462 -6.71 -23.23 -9.48
C PRO A 462 -5.59 -23.41 -8.45
N SER A 463 -5.87 -24.09 -7.34
CA SER A 463 -4.91 -24.30 -6.25
C SER A 463 -3.74 -25.22 -6.63
N ASP A 464 -3.93 -26.07 -7.64
CA ASP A 464 -2.88 -26.92 -8.24
C ASP A 464 -1.82 -26.15 -9.02
N LEU A 465 -2.00 -24.85 -9.26
CA LEU A 465 -1.02 -23.96 -9.90
C LEU A 465 -0.30 -23.02 -8.91
N ILE A 466 -0.57 -23.15 -7.60
CA ILE A 466 -0.03 -22.31 -6.54
C ILE A 466 0.76 -23.19 -5.57
N ASP A 467 2.05 -22.90 -5.40
CA ASP A 467 2.92 -23.66 -4.49
C ASP A 467 2.70 -23.23 -3.03
N VAL A 468 2.57 -21.92 -2.80
CA VAL A 468 2.34 -21.34 -1.47
C VAL A 468 1.25 -20.29 -1.56
N ASP A 469 0.21 -20.44 -0.73
CA ASP A 469 -0.81 -19.43 -0.53
C ASP A 469 -0.62 -18.74 0.83
N THR A 470 -0.74 -17.42 0.83
CA THR A 470 -0.47 -16.57 1.98
C THR A 470 -1.54 -15.48 2.13
N GLU A 471 -1.70 -14.97 3.35
CA GLU A 471 -2.64 -13.90 3.67
C GLU A 471 -1.97 -12.81 4.51
N ILE A 472 -1.99 -11.57 4.02
CA ILE A 472 -1.57 -10.41 4.82
C ILE A 472 -2.60 -10.18 5.92
N GLN A 473 -2.16 -10.31 7.17
CA GLN A 473 -2.91 -9.91 8.36
C GLN A 473 -2.74 -8.42 8.64
N GLY A 474 -3.76 -7.83 9.24
CA GLY A 474 -3.72 -6.44 9.68
C GLY A 474 -2.78 -6.22 10.89
N PHE A 475 -2.56 -4.96 11.22
CA PHE A 475 -1.74 -4.51 12.33
C PHE A 475 -2.20 -5.10 13.69
N SER A 476 -1.24 -5.54 14.51
CA SER A 476 -1.40 -5.66 15.96
C SER A 476 -1.50 -4.28 16.61
N ASP A 477 -1.84 -4.20 17.90
CA ASP A 477 -1.93 -2.91 18.59
C ASP A 477 -0.60 -2.14 18.62
N GLU A 478 0.52 -2.85 18.80
CA GLU A 478 1.87 -2.31 18.72
C GLU A 478 2.18 -1.72 17.33
N MET A 479 1.76 -2.42 16.27
CA MET A 479 1.96 -1.99 14.89
C MET A 479 1.11 -0.77 14.52
N LYS A 480 -0.08 -0.62 15.12
CA LYS A 480 -0.91 0.60 14.99
C LYS A 480 -0.20 1.79 15.60
N ASP A 481 0.31 1.63 16.83
CA ASP A 481 1.04 2.69 17.53
C ASP A 481 2.32 3.07 16.79
N ASP A 482 3.13 2.09 16.38
CA ASP A 482 4.37 2.30 15.64
C ASP A 482 4.13 3.07 14.33
N TYR A 483 3.10 2.69 13.56
CA TYR A 483 2.70 3.43 12.35
C TYR A 483 2.29 4.88 12.70
N LEU A 484 1.38 5.07 13.66
CA LEU A 484 0.89 6.40 14.03
C LEU A 484 2.00 7.30 14.59
N THR A 485 2.98 6.75 15.31
CA THR A 485 4.14 7.48 15.81
C THR A 485 5.13 7.83 14.71
N LYS A 486 5.55 6.87 13.89
CA LYS A 486 6.48 7.10 12.76
C LYS A 486 5.94 8.07 11.71
N ARG A 487 4.62 8.16 11.59
CA ARG A 487 3.94 8.93 10.54
C ARG A 487 4.00 10.45 10.73
N PHE A 488 4.38 10.96 11.90
CA PHE A 488 4.50 12.40 12.18
C PHE A 488 5.88 12.76 12.73
N SER A 489 6.45 13.86 12.25
CA SER A 489 7.68 14.43 12.81
C SER A 489 7.45 15.13 14.16
N ASP A 490 6.21 15.52 14.45
CA ASP A 490 5.79 16.07 15.74
C ASP A 490 5.35 14.94 16.68
N ALA A 491 6.19 14.66 17.68
CA ALA A 491 5.95 13.63 18.69
C ALA A 491 4.75 13.94 19.61
N GLN A 492 4.42 15.22 19.85
CA GLN A 492 3.25 15.59 20.66
C GLN A 492 1.96 15.34 19.87
N LEU A 493 1.92 15.75 18.60
CA LEU A 493 0.80 15.44 17.71
C LEU A 493 0.59 13.92 17.57
N ALA A 494 1.68 13.16 17.39
CA ALA A 494 1.63 11.70 17.35
C ALA A 494 1.03 11.10 18.63
N ALA A 495 1.53 11.49 19.82
CA ALA A 495 1.03 11.00 21.10
C ALA A 495 -0.45 11.39 21.33
N ASN A 496 -0.86 12.57 20.91
CA ASN A 496 -2.25 13.02 20.94
C ASN A 496 -3.14 12.15 20.04
N ILE A 497 -2.72 11.86 18.80
CA ILE A 497 -3.48 11.00 17.87
C ILE A 497 -3.56 9.54 18.37
N VAL A 498 -2.46 9.00 18.90
CA VAL A 498 -2.40 7.65 19.49
C VAL A 498 -3.35 7.53 20.69
N SER A 499 -3.30 8.48 21.64
CA SER A 499 -4.19 8.46 22.80
C SER A 499 -5.66 8.73 22.42
N HIS A 500 -5.91 9.62 21.45
CA HIS A 500 -7.27 10.00 21.04
C HIS A 500 -8.05 8.86 20.38
N HIS A 501 -7.45 8.16 19.41
CA HIS A 501 -8.16 7.07 18.71
C HIS A 501 -8.48 5.89 19.65
N LYS A 502 -7.63 5.63 20.65
CA LYS A 502 -7.85 4.59 21.68
C LYS A 502 -9.02 4.88 22.62
N ARG A 503 -9.50 6.13 22.71
CA ARG A 503 -10.72 6.47 23.47
C ARG A 503 -12.02 5.99 22.80
N LEU A 504 -11.95 5.43 21.59
CA LEU A 504 -13.10 4.88 20.87
C LEU A 504 -12.81 3.41 20.49
N PRO A 505 -13.28 2.42 21.28
CA PRO A 505 -12.90 1.01 21.12
C PRO A 505 -13.13 0.47 19.70
N THR A 506 -14.27 0.81 19.11
CA THR A 506 -14.63 0.43 17.73
C THR A 506 -13.59 0.91 16.70
N LEU A 507 -13.05 2.12 16.87
CA LEU A 507 -12.02 2.65 15.98
C LEU A 507 -10.66 1.97 16.17
N SER A 508 -10.31 1.62 17.41
CA SER A 508 -9.09 0.86 17.73
C SER A 508 -9.11 -0.55 17.12
N ILE A 509 -10.26 -1.23 17.12
CA ILE A 509 -10.45 -2.53 16.43
C ILE A 509 -10.23 -2.36 14.92
N LEU A 510 -10.95 -1.42 14.29
CA LEU A 510 -10.88 -1.17 12.84
C LEU A 510 -9.49 -0.74 12.36
N ALA A 511 -8.72 -0.02 13.19
CA ALA A 511 -7.36 0.39 12.87
C ALA A 511 -6.38 -0.79 12.68
N ARG A 512 -6.80 -2.04 12.97
CA ARG A 512 -6.12 -3.26 12.47
C ARG A 512 -5.94 -3.23 10.96
N GLN A 513 -6.87 -2.66 10.21
CA GLN A 513 -6.72 -2.45 8.77
C GLN A 513 -5.82 -1.22 8.52
N PRO A 514 -4.64 -1.34 7.86
CA PRO A 514 -3.72 -0.21 7.66
C PRO A 514 -4.34 0.98 6.93
N PHE A 515 -5.29 0.74 6.01
CA PHE A 515 -6.09 1.81 5.42
C PHE A 515 -6.87 2.65 6.46
N VAL A 516 -7.46 2.01 7.47
CA VAL A 516 -8.17 2.73 8.54
C VAL A 516 -7.18 3.42 9.48
N CYS A 517 -6.04 2.79 9.79
CA CYS A 517 -4.97 3.43 10.56
C CYS A 517 -4.43 4.70 9.84
N TRP A 518 -4.28 4.65 8.52
CA TRP A 518 -3.98 5.81 7.69
C TRP A 518 -5.09 6.87 7.68
N MET A 519 -6.36 6.47 7.70
CA MET A 519 -7.50 7.40 7.86
C MET A 519 -7.50 8.07 9.23
N VAL A 520 -7.18 7.34 10.32
CA VAL A 520 -7.00 7.90 11.67
C VAL A 520 -5.95 9.00 11.65
N ALA A 521 -4.75 8.69 11.13
CA ALA A 521 -3.67 9.67 10.97
C ALA A 521 -4.11 10.89 10.15
N THR A 522 -4.72 10.68 8.98
CA THR A 522 -5.03 11.74 8.01
C THR A 522 -6.20 12.63 8.42
N VAL A 523 -7.22 12.07 9.10
CA VAL A 523 -8.37 12.83 9.59
C VAL A 523 -7.97 13.59 10.85
N PHE A 524 -7.36 12.92 11.84
CA PHE A 524 -7.05 13.58 13.11
C PHE A 524 -5.92 14.60 13.00
N GLU A 525 -4.95 14.44 12.09
CA GLU A 525 -3.99 15.52 11.76
C GLU A 525 -4.69 16.83 11.36
N ARG A 526 -5.80 16.74 10.61
CA ARG A 526 -6.59 17.93 10.24
C ARG A 526 -7.41 18.43 11.41
N CYS A 527 -8.06 17.55 12.16
CA CYS A 527 -8.88 17.96 13.28
C CYS A 527 -8.05 18.61 14.41
N TYR A 528 -6.81 18.16 14.64
CA TYR A 528 -5.89 18.77 15.60
C TYR A 528 -5.34 20.15 15.20
N SER A 529 -5.62 20.66 13.98
CA SER A 529 -5.35 22.07 13.66
C SER A 529 -6.40 23.04 14.23
N TYR A 530 -7.52 22.54 14.74
CA TYR A 530 -8.59 23.33 15.33
C TYR A 530 -8.43 23.39 16.85
N GLN A 531 -8.64 24.58 17.44
CA GLN A 531 -8.51 24.76 18.89
C GLN A 531 -9.61 23.98 19.62
N GLY A 532 -9.27 23.35 20.75
CA GLY A 532 -10.21 22.55 21.55
C GLY A 532 -10.49 21.14 21.01
N TYR A 533 -9.98 20.76 19.83
CA TYR A 533 -10.08 19.37 19.38
C TYR A 533 -9.35 18.42 20.33
N GLY A 534 -9.90 17.22 20.50
CA GLY A 534 -9.37 16.21 21.41
C GLY A 534 -9.86 16.31 22.86
N VAL A 535 -10.72 17.27 23.22
CA VAL A 535 -11.42 17.26 24.53
C VAL A 535 -12.35 16.05 24.62
N HIS A 536 -13.34 15.96 23.74
CA HIS A 536 -14.25 14.80 23.67
C HIS A 536 -13.60 13.60 22.94
N PRO A 537 -14.09 12.36 23.14
CA PRO A 537 -13.70 11.22 22.30
C PRO A 537 -13.99 11.47 20.81
N PRO A 538 -13.32 10.77 19.88
CA PRO A 538 -13.59 10.93 18.46
C PRO A 538 -15.06 10.63 18.11
N ARG A 539 -15.61 11.33 17.11
CA ARG A 539 -16.94 11.01 16.58
C ARG A 539 -16.86 9.91 15.52
N LEU A 540 -17.66 8.87 15.68
CA LEU A 540 -17.66 7.66 14.85
C LEU A 540 -18.31 7.93 13.48
N THR A 541 -19.47 8.59 13.44
CA THR A 541 -20.24 8.75 12.21
C THR A 541 -19.54 9.65 11.17
N PRO A 542 -18.99 10.83 11.53
CA PRO A 542 -18.21 11.65 10.60
C PRO A 542 -16.98 10.90 10.05
N PHE A 543 -16.35 10.05 10.85
CA PHE A 543 -15.20 9.26 10.43
C PHE A 543 -15.58 8.20 9.38
N TYR A 544 -16.71 7.51 9.56
CA TYR A 544 -17.22 6.55 8.56
C TYR A 544 -17.68 7.23 7.27
N VAL A 545 -18.28 8.42 7.36
CA VAL A 545 -18.58 9.25 6.19
C VAL A 545 -17.30 9.59 5.42
N ASN A 546 -16.22 9.95 6.10
CA ASN A 546 -14.92 10.18 5.45
C ASN A 546 -14.36 8.90 4.79
N ILE A 547 -14.48 7.72 5.43
CA ILE A 547 -14.09 6.44 4.81
C ILE A 547 -14.90 6.16 3.54
N LEU A 548 -16.22 6.30 3.61
CA LEU A 548 -17.12 6.10 2.47
C LEU A 548 -16.74 7.02 1.30
N ILE A 549 -16.43 8.29 1.59
CA ILE A 549 -16.03 9.26 0.58
C ILE A 549 -14.72 8.85 -0.07
N VAL A 550 -13.71 8.51 0.73
CA VAL A 550 -12.38 8.12 0.22
C VAL A 550 -12.43 6.81 -0.57
N GLN A 551 -13.17 5.79 -0.12
CA GLN A 551 -13.30 4.54 -0.87
C GLN A 551 -14.05 4.74 -2.20
N THR A 552 -15.14 5.52 -2.20
CA THR A 552 -15.88 5.83 -3.44
C THR A 552 -15.02 6.60 -4.43
N ASN A 553 -14.22 7.57 -3.95
CA ASN A 553 -13.30 8.32 -4.78
C ASN A 553 -12.15 7.45 -5.32
N ARG A 554 -11.58 6.56 -4.51
CA ARG A 554 -10.56 5.59 -4.94
C ARG A 554 -11.11 4.63 -6.00
N ARG A 555 -12.34 4.14 -5.84
CA ARG A 555 -13.05 3.33 -6.85
C ARG A 555 -13.12 4.06 -8.19
N LEU A 556 -13.51 5.33 -8.17
CA LEU A 556 -13.59 6.19 -9.36
C LEU A 556 -12.23 6.44 -10.02
N GLN A 557 -11.17 6.66 -9.25
CA GLN A 557 -9.81 6.83 -9.79
C GLN A 557 -9.27 5.54 -10.41
N PHE A 558 -9.40 4.42 -9.71
CA PHE A 558 -8.66 3.19 -10.00
C PHE A 558 -9.33 2.31 -11.06
N TYR A 559 -10.67 2.18 -11.04
CA TYR A 559 -11.40 1.34 -11.99
C TYR A 559 -12.00 2.11 -13.18
N TYR A 560 -12.29 3.41 -13.02
CA TYR A 560 -12.85 4.27 -14.08
C TYR A 560 -11.88 5.34 -14.59
N GLY A 561 -10.64 5.39 -14.08
CA GLY A 561 -9.60 6.32 -14.55
C GLY A 561 -9.90 7.81 -14.29
N LYS A 562 -10.89 8.17 -13.46
CA LYS A 562 -11.25 9.57 -13.21
C LYS A 562 -10.10 10.30 -12.51
N ARG A 563 -9.74 11.49 -12.98
CA ARG A 563 -8.75 12.35 -12.29
C ARG A 563 -9.35 13.00 -11.05
N GLU A 564 -8.49 13.54 -10.19
CA GLU A 564 -8.89 14.11 -8.90
C GLU A 564 -9.92 15.25 -9.02
N ASN A 565 -9.79 16.08 -10.05
CA ASN A 565 -10.74 17.14 -10.39
C ASN A 565 -12.05 16.64 -11.03
N GLU A 566 -12.17 15.35 -11.33
CA GLU A 566 -13.31 14.71 -12.00
C GLU A 566 -14.14 13.82 -11.03
N LEU A 567 -13.82 13.81 -9.74
CA LEU A 567 -14.41 12.93 -8.70
C LEU A 567 -15.86 13.28 -8.28
N LYS A 568 -16.67 13.82 -9.19
CA LYS A 568 -18.10 14.02 -8.96
C LYS A 568 -18.83 12.68 -9.06
N TRP A 569 -19.66 12.38 -8.05
CA TRP A 569 -20.46 11.16 -7.99
C TRP A 569 -21.66 11.29 -8.92
N SER A 570 -21.80 10.35 -9.85
CA SER A 570 -22.91 10.31 -10.79
C SER A 570 -24.20 9.77 -10.14
N SER A 571 -25.28 9.73 -10.91
CA SER A 571 -26.52 9.04 -10.53
C SER A 571 -26.28 7.57 -10.21
N GLU A 572 -25.42 6.91 -10.98
CA GLU A 572 -25.08 5.49 -10.86
C GLU A 572 -24.29 5.23 -9.58
N ASP A 573 -23.30 6.09 -9.28
CA ASP A 573 -22.51 6.03 -8.03
C ASP A 573 -23.41 6.11 -6.78
N LYS A 574 -24.38 7.03 -6.78
CA LYS A 574 -25.33 7.23 -5.66
C LYS A 574 -26.33 6.08 -5.56
N ASN A 575 -26.79 5.56 -6.70
CA ASN A 575 -27.69 4.40 -6.77
C ASN A 575 -26.99 3.13 -6.25
N LEU A 576 -25.71 2.92 -6.60
CA LEU A 576 -24.90 1.81 -6.08
C LEU A 576 -24.83 1.87 -4.54
N LEU A 577 -24.44 3.01 -3.96
CA LEU A 577 -24.37 3.17 -2.51
C LEU A 577 -25.72 2.96 -1.82
N THR A 578 -26.80 3.46 -2.42
CA THR A 578 -28.17 3.31 -1.91
C THR A 578 -28.61 1.83 -1.93
N LYS A 579 -28.34 1.10 -3.01
CA LYS A 579 -28.61 -0.33 -3.13
C LYS A 579 -27.75 -1.18 -2.19
N MET A 580 -26.47 -0.85 -2.03
CA MET A 580 -25.57 -1.50 -1.05
C MET A 580 -26.07 -1.30 0.39
N GLY A 581 -26.54 -0.09 0.73
CA GLY A 581 -27.14 0.17 2.03
C GLY A 581 -28.49 -0.55 2.22
N CYS A 582 -29.31 -0.68 1.17
CA CYS A 582 -30.52 -1.50 1.19
C CYS A 582 -30.20 -2.98 1.44
N MET A 583 -29.15 -3.52 0.80
CA MET A 583 -28.65 -4.87 1.04
C MET A 583 -28.17 -5.02 2.49
N ALA A 584 -27.36 -4.09 2.99
CA ALA A 584 -26.88 -4.08 4.37
C ALA A 584 -28.02 -4.08 5.40
N PHE A 585 -29.05 -3.27 5.16
CA PHE A 585 -30.26 -3.23 6.00
C PHE A 585 -31.03 -4.57 5.99
N LYS A 586 -31.22 -5.19 4.82
CA LYS A 586 -31.82 -6.55 4.74
C LYS A 586 -30.99 -7.60 5.49
N MET A 587 -29.65 -7.54 5.42
CA MET A 587 -28.78 -8.47 6.15
C MET A 587 -28.89 -8.27 7.67
N MET A 588 -28.98 -7.02 8.14
CA MET A 588 -29.29 -6.71 9.54
C MET A 588 -30.65 -7.27 9.98
N GLU A 589 -31.72 -7.07 9.19
CA GLU A 589 -33.05 -7.61 9.51
C GLU A 589 -33.07 -9.14 9.58
N ARG A 590 -32.24 -9.81 8.77
CA ARG A 590 -31.99 -11.27 8.81
C ARG A 590 -31.00 -11.70 9.91
N ARG A 591 -30.41 -10.77 10.66
CA ARG A 591 -29.35 -10.97 11.67
C ARG A 591 -28.13 -11.75 11.16
N THR A 592 -27.76 -11.54 9.89
CA THR A 592 -26.56 -12.13 9.28
C THR A 592 -25.54 -11.05 8.93
N SER A 593 -24.25 -11.38 9.03
CA SER A 593 -23.13 -10.61 8.48
C SER A 593 -22.58 -11.19 7.17
N VAL A 594 -23.12 -12.33 6.73
CA VAL A 594 -22.72 -13.06 5.53
C VAL A 594 -23.86 -13.04 4.51
N PHE A 595 -23.52 -12.79 3.25
CA PHE A 595 -24.43 -12.75 2.11
C PHE A 595 -23.85 -13.52 0.90
N PHE A 596 -24.72 -13.88 -0.04
CA PHE A 596 -24.38 -14.66 -1.23
C PHE A 596 -24.54 -13.84 -2.53
N GLU A 597 -24.14 -14.41 -3.68
CA GLU A 597 -24.28 -13.76 -4.99
C GLU A 597 -25.77 -13.50 -5.34
N GLU A 598 -26.69 -14.33 -4.84
CA GLU A 598 -28.13 -14.18 -4.99
C GLU A 598 -28.66 -12.93 -4.26
N ASP A 599 -28.13 -12.61 -3.07
CA ASP A 599 -28.56 -11.43 -2.30
C ASP A 599 -28.15 -10.12 -3.00
N VAL A 600 -26.96 -10.12 -3.60
CA VAL A 600 -26.43 -9.03 -4.41
C VAL A 600 -27.33 -8.81 -5.64
N LYS A 601 -27.62 -9.88 -6.39
CA LYS A 601 -28.54 -9.85 -7.54
C LYS A 601 -29.96 -9.42 -7.16
N GLN A 602 -30.49 -9.87 -6.01
CA GLN A 602 -31.81 -9.46 -5.51
C GLN A 602 -31.90 -7.96 -5.21
N CYS A 603 -30.76 -7.30 -4.94
CA CYS A 603 -30.69 -5.85 -4.75
C CYS A 603 -30.38 -5.09 -6.05
N GLY A 604 -30.30 -5.78 -7.19
CA GLY A 604 -29.96 -5.18 -8.49
C GLY A 604 -28.54 -4.62 -8.53
N LEU A 605 -27.61 -5.29 -7.85
CA LEU A 605 -26.18 -4.98 -7.79
C LEU A 605 -25.38 -5.99 -8.62
N GLU A 606 -24.20 -5.58 -9.08
CA GLU A 606 -23.21 -6.46 -9.71
C GLU A 606 -22.20 -6.95 -8.66
N LEU A 607 -21.75 -8.21 -8.76
CA LEU A 607 -20.93 -8.84 -7.71
C LEU A 607 -19.54 -8.20 -7.59
N THR A 608 -18.93 -7.84 -8.73
CA THR A 608 -17.60 -7.22 -8.80
C THR A 608 -17.65 -5.79 -8.25
N GLU A 609 -18.66 -5.00 -8.60
CA GLU A 609 -18.89 -3.66 -8.02
C GLU A 609 -18.93 -3.69 -6.48
N VAL A 610 -19.61 -4.68 -5.89
CA VAL A 610 -19.78 -4.81 -4.43
C VAL A 610 -18.57 -5.43 -3.76
N THR A 611 -18.18 -6.64 -4.15
CA THR A 611 -17.18 -7.46 -3.42
C THR A 611 -15.75 -7.13 -3.78
N VAL A 612 -15.54 -6.50 -4.93
CA VAL A 612 -14.25 -6.02 -5.38
C VAL A 612 -14.21 -4.50 -5.30
N TRP A 613 -14.85 -3.78 -6.22
CA TRP A 613 -14.54 -2.36 -6.47
C TRP A 613 -14.94 -1.40 -5.35
N SER A 614 -15.95 -1.73 -4.53
CA SER A 614 -16.40 -0.86 -3.43
C SER A 614 -15.32 -0.62 -2.36
N GLY A 615 -14.41 -1.59 -2.15
CA GLY A 615 -13.49 -1.58 -1.02
C GLY A 615 -14.16 -1.72 0.37
N LEU A 616 -15.47 -2.00 0.44
CA LEU A 616 -16.26 -2.12 1.67
C LEU A 616 -16.69 -3.56 1.97
N CYS A 617 -16.54 -4.49 1.02
CA CYS A 617 -16.86 -5.91 1.17
C CYS A 617 -15.66 -6.80 0.80
N THR A 618 -15.71 -8.08 1.17
CA THR A 618 -14.70 -9.09 0.84
C THR A 618 -15.30 -10.49 0.73
N GLU A 619 -14.55 -11.44 0.15
CA GLU A 619 -14.87 -12.86 0.12
C GLU A 619 -14.24 -13.59 1.31
N LEU A 620 -15.04 -14.40 1.99
CA LEU A 620 -14.61 -15.27 3.08
C LEU A 620 -14.00 -16.58 2.53
N PRO A 621 -13.13 -17.28 3.28
CA PRO A 621 -12.69 -18.62 2.91
C PRO A 621 -13.90 -19.54 2.72
N SER A 622 -13.94 -20.28 1.61
CA SER A 622 -15.01 -21.26 1.39
C SER A 622 -14.96 -22.34 2.47
N ALA A 623 -16.08 -22.61 3.13
CA ALA A 623 -16.23 -23.78 3.97
C ALA A 623 -16.38 -25.02 3.07
N GLU A 624 -15.55 -26.03 3.32
CA GLU A 624 -15.33 -27.19 2.43
C GLU A 624 -16.57 -28.06 2.13
N SER A 625 -17.70 -27.82 2.82
CA SER A 625 -18.92 -28.63 2.76
C SER A 625 -19.81 -28.36 1.56
N ASP A 626 -19.92 -27.11 1.10
CA ASP A 626 -20.99 -26.68 0.19
C ASP A 626 -20.50 -26.06 -1.13
N GLY A 627 -19.21 -25.69 -1.23
CA GLY A 627 -18.62 -25.04 -2.41
C GLY A 627 -19.18 -23.66 -2.75
N ARG A 628 -20.15 -23.13 -1.98
CA ARG A 628 -20.78 -21.83 -2.19
C ARG A 628 -19.87 -20.69 -1.73
N ARG A 629 -19.69 -19.70 -2.61
CA ARG A 629 -18.96 -18.47 -2.29
C ARG A 629 -19.75 -17.61 -1.30
N THR A 630 -19.08 -17.12 -0.27
CA THR A 630 -19.68 -16.32 0.80
C THR A 630 -18.96 -14.99 0.96
N PHE A 631 -19.71 -13.92 1.14
CA PHE A 631 -19.20 -12.56 1.20
C PHE A 631 -19.68 -11.85 2.47
N CYS A 632 -18.91 -10.87 2.93
CA CYS A 632 -19.28 -10.01 4.04
C CYS A 632 -18.77 -8.58 3.84
N PHE A 633 -19.24 -7.65 4.67
CA PHE A 633 -18.57 -6.35 4.81
C PHE A 633 -17.19 -6.55 5.45
N ILE A 634 -16.23 -5.65 5.17
CA ILE A 634 -14.86 -5.71 5.73
C ILE A 634 -14.83 -5.62 7.27
N HIS A 635 -15.91 -5.13 7.88
CA HIS A 635 -16.20 -5.18 9.30
C HIS A 635 -17.71 -5.08 9.51
N VAL A 636 -18.27 -5.70 10.54
CA VAL A 636 -19.73 -5.71 10.78
C VAL A 636 -20.31 -4.29 10.92
N THR A 637 -19.58 -3.37 11.55
CA THR A 637 -20.02 -1.97 11.69
C THR A 637 -20.17 -1.22 10.36
N PHE A 638 -19.50 -1.66 9.27
CA PHE A 638 -19.75 -1.07 7.95
C PHE A 638 -21.11 -1.48 7.40
N GLN A 639 -21.58 -2.70 7.71
CA GLN A 639 -22.95 -3.11 7.40
C GLN A 639 -23.95 -2.23 8.16
N GLU A 640 -23.73 -2.02 9.46
CA GLU A 640 -24.60 -1.18 10.29
C GLU A 640 -24.62 0.28 9.85
N PHE A 641 -23.46 0.85 9.53
CA PHE A 641 -23.34 2.21 8.98
C PHE A 641 -24.04 2.33 7.62
N MET A 642 -23.83 1.39 6.70
CA MET A 642 -24.47 1.42 5.37
C MET A 642 -25.98 1.22 5.46
N ALA A 643 -26.46 0.42 6.42
CA ALA A 643 -27.88 0.30 6.73
C ALA A 643 -28.45 1.61 7.31
N ALA A 644 -27.77 2.24 8.26
CA ALA A 644 -28.17 3.53 8.82
C ALA A 644 -28.19 4.64 7.74
N LEU A 645 -27.21 4.65 6.83
CA LEU A 645 -27.14 5.56 5.70
C LEU A 645 -28.30 5.36 4.72
N TYR A 646 -28.67 4.11 4.42
CA TYR A 646 -29.85 3.82 3.61
C TYR A 646 -31.14 4.32 4.27
N VAL A 647 -31.35 4.00 5.54
CA VAL A 647 -32.53 4.44 6.32
C VAL A 647 -32.61 5.97 6.36
N PHE A 648 -31.49 6.65 6.63
CA PHE A 648 -31.40 8.11 6.59
C PHE A 648 -31.69 8.68 5.19
N THR A 649 -31.15 8.08 4.12
CA THR A 649 -31.37 8.53 2.74
C THR A 649 -32.84 8.39 2.32
N MET A 650 -33.49 7.28 2.65
CA MET A 650 -34.92 7.06 2.41
C MET A 650 -35.79 8.04 3.19
N PHE A 651 -35.41 8.38 4.44
CA PHE A 651 -36.10 9.41 5.22
C PHE A 651 -35.90 10.83 4.63
N TYR A 652 -34.65 11.20 4.35
CA TYR A 652 -34.25 12.56 4.00
C TYR A 652 -34.62 12.95 2.56
N VAL A 653 -34.46 12.03 1.60
CA VAL A 653 -34.75 12.25 0.18
C VAL A 653 -36.18 11.84 -0.16
N GLU A 654 -36.57 10.60 0.15
CA GLU A 654 -37.86 10.02 -0.25
C GLU A 654 -39.01 10.30 0.74
N SER A 655 -38.74 11.01 1.86
CA SER A 655 -39.71 11.20 2.95
C SER A 655 -40.33 9.90 3.50
N LYS A 656 -39.57 8.79 3.44
CA LYS A 656 -40.03 7.43 3.79
C LYS A 656 -39.26 6.88 4.99
N ASN A 657 -39.94 6.75 6.13
CA ASN A 657 -39.43 5.97 7.25
C ASN A 657 -39.56 4.46 6.95
N VAL A 658 -38.46 3.82 6.54
CA VAL A 658 -38.41 2.37 6.25
C VAL A 658 -38.36 1.49 7.50
N LEU A 659 -38.24 2.07 8.70
CA LEU A 659 -38.26 1.32 9.95
C LEU A 659 -39.68 1.00 10.43
N GLU A 660 -40.71 1.71 9.94
CA GLU A 660 -42.10 1.47 10.31
C GLU A 660 -42.56 0.07 9.88
N PRO A 661 -43.23 -0.70 10.75
CA PRO A 661 -43.78 -2.00 10.38
C PRO A 661 -44.87 -1.83 9.32
N GLU A 662 -44.92 -2.73 8.32
CA GLU A 662 -45.93 -2.67 7.25
C GLU A 662 -47.38 -2.88 7.74
N VAL A 663 -47.54 -3.29 9.00
CA VAL A 663 -48.81 -3.69 9.62
C VAL A 663 -49.69 -2.48 9.99
N SER A 664 -50.27 -1.85 8.98
CA SER A 664 -51.72 -1.54 8.93
C SER A 664 -52.04 -0.55 7.81
N HIS A 665 -52.83 -0.98 6.82
CA HIS A 665 -53.42 -0.06 5.83
C HIS A 665 -54.29 1.02 6.49
N ILE A 666 -54.79 0.77 7.71
CA ILE A 666 -55.60 1.70 8.51
C ILE A 666 -54.76 2.87 9.05
N SER A 667 -53.52 2.64 9.51
CA SER A 667 -52.67 3.75 10.03
C SER A 667 -52.14 4.66 8.92
N LYS A 668 -51.87 4.11 7.73
CA LYS A 668 -51.49 4.87 6.52
C LYS A 668 -52.58 5.85 6.04
N ILE A 669 -53.85 5.59 6.35
CA ILE A 669 -54.99 6.46 5.99
C ILE A 669 -55.21 7.56 7.04
N ILE A 670 -54.86 7.31 8.31
CA ILE A 670 -55.14 8.21 9.45
C ILE A 670 -53.96 9.14 9.78
N ARG A 671 -52.72 8.74 9.47
CA ARG A 671 -51.54 9.59 9.70
C ARG A 671 -51.41 10.71 8.65
N SER A 672 -51.29 11.94 9.12
CA SER A 672 -50.95 13.09 8.27
C SER A 672 -49.55 12.95 7.66
N ARG A 673 -49.35 13.56 6.47
CA ARG A 673 -48.02 13.69 5.83
C ARG A 673 -46.96 14.37 6.72
N SER A 674 -47.33 14.99 7.83
CA SER A 674 -46.41 15.58 8.81
C SER A 674 -45.81 14.56 9.79
N GLN A 675 -46.53 13.51 10.21
CA GLN A 675 -45.97 12.52 11.14
C GLN A 675 -44.92 11.61 10.49
N ALA A 676 -45.11 11.24 9.22
CA ALA A 676 -44.12 10.48 8.44
C ALA A 676 -42.79 11.24 8.21
N LYS A 677 -42.78 12.57 8.42
CA LYS A 677 -41.62 13.46 8.24
C LYS A 677 -40.90 13.81 9.55
N SER A 678 -41.35 13.35 10.71
CA SER A 678 -40.69 13.67 11.98
C SER A 678 -39.44 12.80 12.17
N ALA A 679 -38.29 13.45 12.38
CA ALA A 679 -37.06 12.78 12.79
C ALA A 679 -37.23 12.05 14.14
N ALA A 680 -38.08 12.56 15.04
CA ALA A 680 -38.40 11.90 16.29
C ALA A 680 -39.18 10.59 16.08
N ASN A 681 -40.09 10.52 15.10
CA ASN A 681 -40.76 9.26 14.74
C ASN A 681 -39.77 8.25 14.13
N LEU A 682 -38.80 8.70 13.32
CA LEU A 682 -37.72 7.85 12.80
C LEU A 682 -36.88 7.25 13.94
N VAL A 683 -36.37 8.09 14.85
CA VAL A 683 -35.55 7.65 15.98
C VAL A 683 -36.37 6.81 16.97
N GLN A 684 -37.65 7.11 17.18
CA GLN A 684 -38.54 6.27 17.99
C GLN A 684 -38.69 4.85 17.41
N CYS A 685 -38.78 4.72 16.08
CA CYS A 685 -38.80 3.40 15.42
C CYS A 685 -37.45 2.67 15.55
N ALA A 686 -36.32 3.40 15.45
CA ALA A 686 -34.99 2.84 15.65
C ALA A 686 -34.79 2.33 17.08
N LEU A 687 -35.10 3.17 18.09
CA LEU A 687 -35.09 2.79 19.51
C LEU A 687 -35.97 1.55 19.76
N GLY A 688 -37.17 1.50 19.15
CA GLY A 688 -38.04 0.32 19.23
C GLY A 688 -37.38 -0.96 18.74
N ARG A 689 -36.61 -0.91 17.64
CA ARG A 689 -35.83 -2.06 17.14
C ARG A 689 -34.65 -2.39 18.06
N THR A 690 -33.90 -1.38 18.54
CA THR A 690 -32.78 -1.56 19.48
C THR A 690 -33.23 -2.25 20.78
N PHE A 691 -34.28 -1.77 21.44
CA PHE A 691 -34.76 -2.40 22.68
C PHE A 691 -35.48 -3.76 22.47
N SER A 692 -35.94 -4.05 21.26
CA SER A 692 -36.54 -5.36 20.91
C SER A 692 -35.52 -6.41 20.44
N SER A 693 -34.22 -6.10 20.49
CA SER A 693 -33.14 -6.95 20.00
C SER A 693 -32.02 -7.12 21.03
N ALA A 694 -31.12 -8.07 20.80
CA ALA A 694 -29.99 -8.32 21.70
C ALA A 694 -29.01 -7.14 21.66
N LEU A 695 -28.22 -6.97 22.73
CA LEU A 695 -27.17 -5.95 22.75
C LEU A 695 -26.20 -6.19 21.58
N GLY A 696 -25.98 -5.15 20.78
CA GLY A 696 -25.12 -5.21 19.59
C GLY A 696 -25.83 -5.54 18.26
N ASP A 697 -27.13 -5.87 18.25
CA ASP A 697 -27.87 -6.12 17.00
C ASP A 697 -28.19 -4.82 16.23
N TYR A 698 -28.52 -3.74 16.96
CA TYR A 698 -28.95 -2.44 16.41
C TYR A 698 -28.35 -1.23 17.14
N ASP A 699 -27.45 -1.45 18.09
CA ASP A 699 -26.91 -0.42 18.98
C ASP A 699 -25.96 0.54 18.24
N MET A 700 -25.07 0.03 17.36
CA MET A 700 -24.25 0.89 16.49
C MET A 700 -25.06 1.49 15.34
N PHE A 701 -25.99 0.75 14.75
CA PHE A 701 -26.94 1.29 13.77
C PHE A 701 -27.68 2.55 14.29
N LEU A 702 -28.14 2.52 15.54
CA LEU A 702 -28.78 3.67 16.18
C LEU A 702 -27.80 4.85 16.34
N ARG A 703 -26.57 4.59 16.81
CA ARG A 703 -25.50 5.60 16.93
C ARG A 703 -25.21 6.28 15.59
N PHE A 704 -25.02 5.49 14.52
CA PHE A 704 -24.83 6.02 13.17
C PHE A 704 -26.04 6.80 12.65
N LEU A 705 -27.27 6.33 12.89
CA LEU A 705 -28.48 7.02 12.46
C LEU A 705 -28.62 8.39 13.14
N CYS A 706 -28.32 8.48 14.44
CA CYS A 706 -28.27 9.74 15.18
C CYS A 706 -27.14 10.67 14.67
N GLY A 707 -25.96 10.15 14.38
CA GLY A 707 -24.87 10.96 13.80
C GLY A 707 -25.18 11.48 12.39
N LEU A 708 -25.91 10.73 11.57
CA LEU A 708 -26.33 11.17 10.23
C LEU A 708 -27.38 12.30 10.28
N LEU A 709 -28.20 12.34 11.33
CA LEU A 709 -29.12 13.47 11.60
C LEU A 709 -28.37 14.77 11.93
N SER A 710 -27.11 14.71 12.36
CA SER A 710 -26.28 15.91 12.59
C SER A 710 -26.05 16.70 11.29
N GLN A 711 -26.17 18.03 11.37
CA GLN A 711 -25.93 18.93 10.24
C GLN A 711 -24.50 18.79 9.67
N HIS A 712 -23.51 18.47 10.51
CA HIS A 712 -22.13 18.25 10.05
C HIS A 712 -22.06 17.10 9.03
N CYS A 713 -22.73 15.96 9.29
CA CYS A 713 -22.70 14.81 8.40
C CYS A 713 -23.43 15.06 7.07
N HIS A 714 -24.71 15.45 7.08
CA HIS A 714 -25.49 15.55 5.85
C HIS A 714 -25.26 16.85 5.06
N LYS A 715 -24.98 17.98 5.73
CA LYS A 715 -24.84 19.30 5.09
C LYS A 715 -23.38 19.72 4.85
N SER A 716 -22.43 19.30 5.69
CA SER A 716 -21.00 19.56 5.45
C SER A 716 -20.37 18.44 4.63
N LEU A 717 -20.33 17.21 5.17
CA LEU A 717 -19.53 16.13 4.59
C LEU A 717 -20.16 15.44 3.36
N LEU A 718 -21.46 15.12 3.39
CA LEU A 718 -22.15 14.41 2.28
C LEU A 718 -22.72 15.35 1.19
N SER A 719 -22.59 16.65 1.38
CA SER A 719 -23.06 17.71 0.49
C SER A 719 -22.18 17.80 -0.77
N GLY A 720 -22.81 17.81 -1.94
CA GLY A 720 -22.14 17.68 -3.24
C GLY A 720 -21.81 16.25 -3.65
N PHE A 721 -21.66 15.35 -2.68
CA PHE A 721 -21.47 13.92 -2.88
C PHE A 721 -22.82 13.20 -3.00
N LEU A 722 -23.36 12.68 -1.89
CA LEU A 722 -24.63 11.94 -1.88
C LEU A 722 -25.83 12.89 -2.02
N PHE A 723 -25.79 14.05 -1.35
CA PHE A 723 -26.90 15.01 -1.33
C PHE A 723 -26.55 16.31 -2.10
N PRO A 724 -27.52 16.96 -2.77
CA PRO A 724 -27.31 18.29 -3.34
C PRO A 724 -26.93 19.35 -2.29
N HIS A 725 -26.11 20.34 -2.68
CA HIS A 725 -25.62 21.40 -1.79
C HIS A 725 -26.73 22.24 -1.13
N ASN A 726 -27.86 22.41 -1.82
CA ASN A 726 -29.00 23.23 -1.37
C ASN A 726 -30.10 22.40 -0.70
N THR A 727 -29.77 21.28 -0.06
CA THR A 727 -30.76 20.44 0.62
C THR A 727 -31.25 21.08 1.94
N PRO A 728 -32.54 20.91 2.30
CA PRO A 728 -33.12 21.53 3.48
C PRO A 728 -32.59 20.88 4.77
N LYS A 729 -32.48 21.66 5.86
CA LYS A 729 -32.14 21.11 7.18
C LYS A 729 -33.15 20.05 7.61
N VAL A 730 -32.69 19.01 8.29
CA VAL A 730 -33.56 18.07 9.02
C VAL A 730 -34.30 18.83 10.13
N GLY A 731 -35.62 18.79 10.13
CA GLY A 731 -36.47 19.40 11.15
C GLY A 731 -36.76 18.46 12.32
N GLY A 732 -37.06 19.03 13.49
CA GLY A 732 -37.49 18.26 14.67
C GLY A 732 -36.36 17.64 15.50
N LEU A 733 -35.11 18.11 15.36
CA LEU A 733 -33.99 17.59 16.17
C LEU A 733 -34.20 17.83 17.68
N ASP A 734 -34.84 18.93 18.08
CA ASP A 734 -35.19 19.18 19.50
C ASP A 734 -36.21 18.18 20.06
N GLU A 735 -37.03 17.54 19.21
CA GLU A 735 -37.89 16.42 19.60
C GLU A 735 -37.08 15.13 19.74
N VAL A 736 -36.10 14.90 18.86
CA VAL A 736 -35.18 13.76 18.93
C VAL A 736 -34.32 13.83 20.20
N GLN A 737 -33.77 15.01 20.53
CA GLN A 737 -32.97 15.22 21.73
C GLN A 737 -33.78 14.88 23.00
N ARG A 738 -34.97 15.49 23.17
CA ARG A 738 -35.86 15.20 24.30
C ARG A 738 -36.31 13.74 24.36
N LEU A 739 -36.42 13.06 23.20
CA LEU A 739 -36.71 11.63 23.14
C LEU A 739 -35.51 10.81 23.65
N LEU A 740 -34.29 11.12 23.24
CA LEU A 740 -33.06 10.44 23.70
C LEU A 740 -32.81 10.67 25.19
N GLU A 741 -32.88 11.91 25.68
CA GLU A 741 -32.76 12.27 27.10
C GLU A 741 -33.75 11.48 27.97
N LYS A 742 -35.04 11.53 27.62
CA LYS A 742 -36.10 10.77 28.30
C LYS A 742 -35.91 9.24 28.21
N THR A 743 -35.19 8.76 27.21
CA THR A 743 -34.85 7.34 27.07
C THR A 743 -33.68 6.98 27.99
N ILE A 744 -32.64 7.82 28.06
CA ILE A 744 -31.51 7.69 28.99
C ILE A 744 -32.00 7.59 30.44
N ASP A 745 -32.93 8.44 30.86
CA ASP A 745 -33.49 8.46 32.23
C ASP A 745 -34.27 7.20 32.63
N LYS A 746 -34.64 6.33 31.68
CA LYS A 746 -35.67 5.29 31.87
C LYS A 746 -35.24 3.86 31.56
N ASN A 747 -34.06 3.67 30.95
CA ASN A 747 -33.65 2.40 30.37
C ASN A 747 -32.44 1.79 31.10
N PRO A 748 -32.19 0.47 30.95
CA PRO A 748 -31.15 -0.21 31.69
C PRO A 748 -29.73 0.29 31.42
N VAL A 749 -28.87 0.09 32.42
CA VAL A 749 -27.49 0.65 32.51
C VAL A 749 -26.60 0.21 31.34
N ASP A 750 -26.84 -0.97 30.77
CA ASP A 750 -26.06 -1.58 29.68
C ASP A 750 -26.12 -0.79 28.36
N ARG A 751 -27.23 -0.10 28.08
CA ARG A 751 -27.41 0.72 26.86
C ARG A 751 -27.34 2.23 27.09
N VAL A 752 -27.39 2.70 28.34
CA VAL A 752 -27.38 4.13 28.69
C VAL A 752 -26.17 4.86 28.12
N GLU A 753 -24.98 4.27 28.17
CA GLU A 753 -23.78 4.92 27.63
C GLU A 753 -23.86 5.08 26.11
N ASN A 754 -24.33 4.04 25.40
CA ASN A 754 -24.55 4.15 23.95
C ASN A 754 -25.55 5.26 23.59
N LEU A 755 -26.61 5.45 24.38
CA LEU A 755 -27.60 6.50 24.14
C LEU A 755 -27.02 7.91 24.34
N LYS A 756 -26.08 8.09 25.30
CA LYS A 756 -25.32 9.36 25.42
C LYS A 756 -24.45 9.58 24.19
N GLU A 757 -23.80 8.53 23.67
CA GLU A 757 -23.03 8.61 22.43
C GLU A 757 -23.93 8.94 21.24
N CYS A 758 -25.11 8.33 21.11
CA CYS A 758 -26.12 8.68 20.10
C CYS A 758 -26.49 10.17 20.16
N LEU A 759 -26.72 10.70 21.38
CA LEU A 759 -27.02 12.11 21.59
C LEU A 759 -25.82 12.98 21.19
N ARG A 760 -24.59 12.66 21.62
CA ARG A 760 -23.36 13.39 21.28
C ARG A 760 -23.10 13.42 19.78
N GLU A 761 -23.19 12.27 19.10
CA GLU A 761 -23.02 12.16 17.64
C GLU A 761 -23.97 13.09 16.88
N MET A 762 -25.20 13.27 17.38
CA MET A 762 -26.20 14.16 16.79
C MET A 762 -25.93 15.64 17.07
N ILE A 763 -25.70 16.02 18.34
CA ILE A 763 -25.69 17.43 18.78
C ILE A 763 -24.30 18.10 18.79
N GLN A 764 -23.22 17.34 18.85
CA GLN A 764 -21.87 17.93 18.89
C GLN A 764 -21.58 18.63 17.56
N GLU A 765 -21.27 19.92 17.65
CA GLU A 765 -20.70 20.68 16.54
C GLU A 765 -19.18 20.58 16.67
N ASP A 766 -18.52 20.08 15.61
CA ASP A 766 -17.07 20.23 15.45
C ASP A 766 -16.91 21.47 14.55
N GLU A 767 -16.25 22.51 15.07
CA GLU A 767 -15.96 23.78 14.37
C GLU A 767 -14.89 23.62 13.27
#